data_AF-F4GH52-F1
#
_entry.id   AF-F4GH52-F1
#
_cell.length_a   1.000
_cell.length_b   1.000
_cell.length_c   1.000
_cell.angle_alpha   90.00
_cell.angle_beta   90.00
_cell.angle_gamma   90.00
#
_symmetry.space_group_name_H-M   'P 1'
#
loop_
_entity.id
_entity.type
_entity.pdbx_description
1 polymer ?
#
loop_
_entity_poly.entity_id
_entity_poly.type
_entity_poly.pdbx_seq_one_letter_code
_entity_poly.pdbx_strand_id
1 'polypeptide(L)'
;MFQRPVRKISVLATILMFFILCLPVAAEGGLSTEIPPVTQVFDAFSGELFASPYPISYGEEGFRTRILERTQGKRDPIGLVLSGGSARAMAHIGVLMYMEEAGIIPDFIISNSMGSIVALLYSAGFSPNQISDILTETDMSGLFDLVLPTKGGLLSLSRFESLLAAHIGHDMKIENSLVPVMIVVEDLVTKRQVHIMEGDYATALAASFAIPVYFDPVEYRGHLLIDGGITNLTPLSFAYEYTDTVIVSTTFYDVDTLNLRNPLTVLNVSLDIGKRREGVAEMYRYAESLLWIRPDVEKISFMEFSKAAEIIGKGYEAAKAQGEALAVLADSSLEVSSLDQIRADRAKDIQRVRAQKQIFGHTTAARTSGALSFGFESHGYPSSGQYLREDTALGLEYKMLSGDLEVSMLGGGGARIRSNAELSIHPLLGAHADFYPISFLRLSADVAGFLAGNSNLVSDIYASAGAEFRQILADGNLVLSLAGIAEMSFQVVRKSPEQEFLLTAGFYGSWFLQNSLLSKPLFFSLLYQLYGHGANPRLRNFAGGNLSSAFRLGKLFTLDAKVSVRFALDGQGDVPYFAQDGYRSRLISLLRRGRSSTNLGSPFLVTGSFYVGIVPFAVNPSFGELVLLDQPRLGPYVDLLWGDGLVPSVAIGMQVDMTMKIIGLKEFPLAVYAGYEFSRKQPSNGGMVWGVSFNL
;
A
#
# COMPACT_ATOMS: atom_id res chain seq x y z
N MET A 1 21.82 -46.40 49.44
CA MET A 1 21.22 -45.07 49.19
C MET A 1 21.67 -44.62 47.80
N PHE A 2 20.93 -44.97 46.74
CA PHE A 2 19.85 -44.18 46.10
C PHE A 2 20.34 -42.79 45.65
N GLN A 3 20.20 -42.29 44.42
CA GLN A 3 19.83 -42.81 43.10
C GLN A 3 20.06 -41.64 42.10
N ARG A 4 20.57 -41.94 40.89
CA ARG A 4 20.45 -41.23 39.59
C ARG A 4 21.29 -39.97 39.25
N PRO A 5 22.06 -40.05 38.14
CA PRO A 5 22.62 -38.93 37.38
C PRO A 5 21.94 -38.71 36.01
N VAL A 6 22.12 -37.48 35.49
CA VAL A 6 22.35 -37.08 34.07
C VAL A 6 21.47 -37.68 32.96
N ARG A 7 20.73 -36.80 32.25
CA ARG A 7 20.28 -37.03 30.87
C ARG A 7 20.91 -36.01 29.91
N LYS A 8 21.86 -36.51 29.11
CA LYS A 8 22.14 -36.04 27.73
C LYS A 8 21.52 -37.10 26.80
N ILE A 9 20.77 -36.68 25.78
CA ILE A 9 20.50 -37.50 24.60
C ILE A 9 20.77 -36.61 23.39
N SER A 10 21.78 -37.01 22.62
CA SER A 10 22.15 -36.49 21.32
C SER A 10 21.33 -37.15 20.21
N VAL A 11 20.95 -36.34 19.22
CA VAL A 11 21.13 -36.56 17.77
C VAL A 11 21.06 -38.01 17.28
N LEU A 12 19.89 -38.43 16.76
CA LEU A 12 19.73 -39.27 15.55
C LEU A 12 18.22 -39.46 15.25
N ALA A 13 17.60 -38.53 14.53
CA ALA A 13 16.26 -38.72 13.96
C ALA A 13 16.09 -37.87 12.69
N THR A 14 17.09 -37.94 11.83
CA THR A 14 17.03 -37.53 10.42
C THR A 14 17.77 -38.63 9.67
N ILE A 15 17.21 -39.10 8.56
CA ILE A 15 17.66 -40.23 7.73
C ILE A 15 17.06 -41.58 8.14
N LEU A 16 15.79 -41.84 7.75
CA LEU A 16 15.39 -43.05 7.00
C LEU A 16 13.87 -43.02 6.70
N MET A 17 13.44 -42.38 5.62
CA MET A 17 12.23 -42.82 4.90
C MET A 17 12.13 -42.16 3.53
N PHE A 18 12.93 -42.67 2.60
CA PHE A 18 12.73 -42.49 1.16
C PHE A 18 13.01 -43.84 0.49
N PHE A 19 11.95 -44.41 -0.10
CA PHE A 19 11.93 -45.41 -1.18
C PHE A 19 12.50 -46.83 -0.95
N ILE A 20 11.69 -47.86 -1.23
CA ILE A 20 11.81 -48.74 -2.42
C ILE A 20 10.92 -50.01 -2.28
N LEU A 21 9.99 -50.12 -3.24
CA LEU A 21 9.53 -51.29 -4.02
C LEU A 21 8.98 -52.60 -3.39
N CYS A 22 7.71 -52.85 -3.75
CA CYS A 22 7.17 -53.97 -4.55
C CYS A 22 7.16 -55.44 -4.06
N LEU A 23 5.89 -55.91 -3.87
CA LEU A 23 5.26 -57.18 -4.33
C LEU A 23 5.72 -58.53 -3.70
N PRO A 24 4.96 -59.64 -3.89
CA PRO A 24 3.51 -59.88 -3.73
C PRO A 24 3.23 -61.17 -2.90
N VAL A 25 1.99 -61.42 -2.44
CA VAL A 25 1.52 -62.80 -2.15
C VAL A 25 0.07 -62.96 -2.61
N ALA A 26 -0.12 -63.99 -3.42
CA ALA A 26 -1.34 -64.44 -4.07
C ALA A 26 -2.26 -65.26 -3.15
N ALA A 27 -3.55 -65.34 -3.48
CA ALA A 27 -4.31 -66.59 -3.60
C ALA A 27 -5.69 -66.36 -4.23
N GLU A 28 -5.93 -67.03 -5.37
CA GLU A 28 -7.13 -67.79 -5.78
C GLU A 28 -8.52 -67.14 -5.63
N GLY A 29 -9.43 -67.09 -6.61
CA GLY A 29 -9.59 -67.78 -7.89
C GLY A 29 -11.08 -67.66 -8.28
N GLY A 30 -11.40 -67.63 -9.57
CA GLY A 30 -12.78 -67.74 -10.08
C GLY A 30 -13.22 -66.58 -10.96
N LEU A 31 -13.07 -66.75 -12.27
CA LEU A 31 -13.79 -65.96 -13.26
C LEU A 31 -15.28 -66.33 -13.23
N SER A 32 -16.15 -65.35 -12.99
CA SER A 32 -17.46 -65.30 -13.63
C SER A 32 -17.73 -63.87 -14.10
N THR A 33 -18.14 -63.78 -15.36
CA THR A 33 -18.46 -62.58 -16.11
C THR A 33 -19.71 -61.90 -15.58
N GLU A 34 -19.58 -60.71 -15.00
CA GLU A 34 -20.62 -59.69 -14.96
C GLU A 34 -19.98 -58.33 -14.64
N ILE A 35 -20.17 -57.36 -15.51
CA ILE A 35 -19.78 -55.97 -15.27
C ILE A 35 -20.76 -55.43 -14.22
N PRO A 36 -20.33 -55.02 -13.00
CA PRO A 36 -21.24 -54.38 -12.08
C PRO A 36 -21.66 -53.02 -12.68
N PRO A 37 -22.94 -52.62 -12.53
CA PRO A 37 -23.40 -51.35 -13.08
C PRO A 37 -22.62 -50.21 -12.43
N VAL A 38 -22.14 -49.28 -13.26
CA VAL A 38 -21.31 -48.10 -12.93
C VAL A 38 -21.94 -47.20 -11.84
N THR A 39 -23.20 -47.44 -11.47
CA THR A 39 -23.93 -46.70 -10.45
C THR A 39 -23.48 -46.95 -9.01
N GLN A 40 -22.97 -48.14 -8.64
CA GLN A 40 -22.68 -48.42 -7.23
C GLN A 40 -21.33 -47.89 -6.70
N VAL A 41 -20.40 -47.49 -7.58
CA VAL A 41 -19.08 -46.97 -7.13
C VAL A 41 -19.19 -45.53 -6.63
N PHE A 42 -20.17 -44.77 -7.10
CA PHE A 42 -20.34 -43.38 -6.70
C PHE A 42 -21.14 -43.20 -5.41
N ASP A 43 -22.06 -44.11 -5.08
CA ASP A 43 -22.93 -44.00 -3.89
C ASP A 43 -22.18 -43.99 -2.54
N ALA A 44 -20.92 -44.42 -2.50
CA ALA A 44 -20.10 -44.39 -1.29
C ALA A 44 -19.37 -43.04 -1.04
N PHE A 45 -19.44 -42.08 -1.98
CA PHE A 45 -18.71 -40.80 -1.93
C PHE A 45 -19.60 -39.56 -2.21
N SER A 46 -20.93 -39.70 -2.26
CA SER A 46 -21.77 -38.95 -3.24
C SER A 46 -22.68 -37.81 -2.76
N GLY A 47 -22.50 -37.22 -1.58
CA GLY A 47 -23.27 -36.01 -1.22
C GLY A 47 -22.60 -34.73 -1.73
N GLU A 48 -21.48 -34.39 -1.10
CA GLU A 48 -20.87 -33.07 -1.22
C GLU A 48 -19.98 -32.91 -2.47
N LEU A 49 -19.30 -33.96 -2.93
CA LEU A 49 -18.40 -33.87 -4.09
C LEU A 49 -19.16 -33.51 -5.38
N PHE A 50 -20.34 -34.12 -5.58
CA PHE A 50 -21.22 -33.84 -6.72
C PHE A 50 -22.02 -32.55 -6.56
N ALA A 51 -22.00 -31.92 -5.38
CA ALA A 51 -22.59 -30.61 -5.17
C ALA A 51 -21.71 -29.46 -5.70
N SER A 52 -20.43 -29.73 -6.00
CA SER A 52 -19.47 -28.72 -6.49
C SER A 52 -19.93 -27.87 -7.68
N PRO A 53 -20.68 -28.41 -8.68
CA PRO A 53 -21.15 -27.60 -9.81
C PRO A 53 -22.33 -26.67 -9.47
N TYR A 54 -22.99 -26.86 -8.33
CA TYR A 54 -24.19 -26.11 -7.97
C TYR A 54 -23.83 -24.96 -7.03
N PRO A 55 -24.17 -23.71 -7.35
CA PRO A 55 -23.84 -22.58 -6.48
C PRO A 55 -24.64 -22.61 -5.16
N ILE A 56 -24.16 -21.86 -4.17
CA ILE A 56 -24.86 -21.55 -2.92
C ILE A 56 -25.32 -20.11 -3.00
N SER A 57 -26.63 -19.86 -2.97
CA SER A 57 -27.20 -18.52 -3.07
C SER A 57 -27.67 -18.00 -1.72
N TYR A 58 -27.30 -16.76 -1.40
CA TYR A 58 -27.83 -16.01 -0.25
C TYR A 58 -28.65 -14.81 -0.76
N GLY A 59 -29.91 -14.71 -0.35
CA GLY A 59 -30.78 -13.57 -0.64
C GLY A 59 -31.48 -13.61 -2.01
N GLU A 60 -31.55 -14.78 -2.66
CA GLU A 60 -32.09 -14.89 -4.03
C GLU A 60 -33.56 -14.44 -4.15
N GLU A 61 -34.42 -14.82 -3.21
CA GLU A 61 -35.84 -14.45 -3.24
C GLU A 61 -36.04 -12.92 -3.16
N GLY A 62 -35.30 -12.26 -2.27
CA GLY A 62 -35.30 -10.80 -2.15
C GLY A 62 -34.73 -10.12 -3.39
N PHE A 63 -33.67 -10.70 -3.98
CA PHE A 63 -33.09 -10.21 -5.23
C PHE A 63 -34.09 -10.25 -6.39
N ARG A 64 -34.77 -11.39 -6.60
CA ARG A 64 -35.84 -11.53 -7.62
C ARG A 64 -36.96 -10.52 -7.40
N THR A 65 -37.41 -10.37 -6.16
CA THR A 65 -38.49 -9.43 -5.81
C THR A 65 -38.11 -8.00 -6.19
N ARG A 66 -36.91 -7.54 -5.83
CA ARG A 66 -36.46 -6.17 -6.17
C ARG A 66 -36.31 -5.94 -7.68
N ILE A 67 -35.91 -6.96 -8.45
CA ILE A 67 -35.86 -6.87 -9.92
C ILE A 67 -37.27 -6.65 -10.49
N LEU A 68 -38.25 -7.43 -10.01
CA LEU A 68 -39.65 -7.31 -10.43
C LEU A 68 -40.25 -5.95 -10.04
N GLU A 69 -39.95 -5.47 -8.83
CA GLU A 69 -40.39 -4.14 -8.37
C GLU A 69 -39.84 -3.02 -9.26
N ARG A 70 -38.56 -3.11 -9.66
CA ARG A 70 -37.92 -2.11 -10.54
C ARG A 70 -38.56 -2.09 -11.91
N THR A 71 -38.84 -3.24 -12.52
CA THR A 71 -39.51 -3.29 -13.84
C THR A 71 -41.01 -3.08 -13.77
N GLN A 72 -41.61 -3.15 -12.58
CA GLN A 72 -43.06 -3.19 -12.35
C GLN A 72 -43.76 -4.31 -13.15
N GLY A 73 -43.02 -5.33 -13.61
CA GLY A 73 -43.48 -6.35 -14.55
C GLY A 73 -43.91 -5.84 -15.92
N LYS A 74 -43.53 -4.61 -16.31
CA LYS A 74 -43.95 -3.96 -17.56
C LYS A 74 -43.01 -4.21 -18.74
N ARG A 75 -41.77 -4.60 -18.46
CA ARG A 75 -40.74 -4.91 -19.45
C ARG A 75 -39.79 -5.98 -18.92
N ASP A 76 -39.03 -6.59 -19.82
CA ASP A 76 -37.92 -7.46 -19.46
C ASP A 76 -36.86 -6.64 -18.69
N PRO A 77 -36.31 -7.15 -17.57
CA PRO A 77 -35.24 -6.47 -16.85
C PRO A 77 -33.99 -6.28 -17.71
N ILE A 78 -33.13 -5.31 -17.40
CA ILE A 78 -31.83 -5.16 -18.04
C ILE A 78 -30.78 -5.65 -17.04
N GLY A 79 -30.15 -6.78 -17.35
CA GLY A 79 -29.05 -7.33 -16.58
C GLY A 79 -27.71 -6.77 -17.02
N LEU A 80 -26.91 -6.26 -16.09
CA LEU A 80 -25.53 -5.83 -16.36
C LEU A 80 -24.53 -6.78 -15.71
N VAL A 81 -23.62 -7.35 -16.49
CA VAL A 81 -22.52 -8.19 -16.00
C VAL A 81 -21.21 -7.43 -16.10
N LEU A 82 -20.54 -7.22 -14.96
CA LEU A 82 -19.24 -6.55 -14.87
C LEU A 82 -18.15 -7.57 -14.51
N SER A 83 -17.25 -7.84 -15.45
CA SER A 83 -16.18 -8.81 -15.25
C SER A 83 -15.11 -8.31 -14.28
N GLY A 84 -14.38 -9.24 -13.69
CA GLY A 84 -13.13 -8.93 -13.00
C GLY A 84 -12.03 -8.48 -13.96
N GLY A 85 -11.00 -7.79 -13.43
CA GLY A 85 -9.91 -7.29 -14.26
C GLY A 85 -8.79 -6.52 -13.54
N SER A 86 -8.81 -6.46 -12.19
CA SER A 86 -7.98 -5.55 -11.38
C SER A 86 -8.10 -4.09 -11.89
N ALA A 87 -7.02 -3.30 -11.97
CA ALA A 87 -7.06 -1.89 -12.39
C ALA A 87 -7.88 -1.62 -13.67
N ARG A 88 -7.89 -2.57 -14.63
CA ARG A 88 -8.64 -2.44 -15.89
C ARG A 88 -10.15 -2.41 -15.72
N ALA A 89 -10.69 -2.99 -14.65
CA ALA A 89 -12.12 -2.95 -14.36
C ALA A 89 -12.63 -1.52 -14.08
N MET A 90 -11.74 -0.54 -13.88
CA MET A 90 -12.12 0.89 -13.93
C MET A 90 -12.77 1.28 -15.26
N ALA A 91 -12.58 0.53 -16.35
CA ALA A 91 -13.25 0.77 -17.62
C ALA A 91 -14.78 0.65 -17.50
N HIS A 92 -15.28 -0.17 -16.57
CA HIS A 92 -16.71 -0.29 -16.31
C HIS A 92 -17.34 1.03 -15.86
N ILE A 93 -16.56 1.93 -15.26
CA ILE A 93 -17.03 3.27 -14.89
C ILE A 93 -17.39 4.06 -16.15
N GLY A 94 -16.53 4.04 -17.17
CA GLY A 94 -16.80 4.69 -18.45
C GLY A 94 -17.99 4.07 -19.19
N VAL A 95 -18.17 2.74 -19.07
CA VAL A 95 -19.35 2.05 -19.60
C VAL A 95 -20.62 2.57 -18.94
N LEU A 96 -20.65 2.65 -17.61
CA LEU A 96 -21.78 3.19 -16.86
C LEU A 96 -22.05 4.67 -17.16
N MET A 97 -21.00 5.48 -17.37
CA MET A 97 -21.14 6.88 -17.80
C MET A 97 -21.96 6.98 -19.08
N TYR A 98 -21.57 6.23 -20.12
CA TYR A 98 -22.29 6.27 -21.39
C TYR A 98 -23.70 5.66 -21.30
N MET A 99 -23.87 4.57 -20.54
CA MET A 99 -25.19 3.97 -20.32
C MET A 99 -26.17 4.99 -19.71
N GLU A 100 -25.75 5.76 -18.70
CA GLU A 100 -26.59 6.80 -18.12
C GLU A 100 -26.86 7.96 -19.08
N GLU A 101 -25.88 8.39 -19.86
CA GLU A 101 -26.07 9.39 -20.92
C GLU A 101 -27.12 8.93 -21.95
N ALA A 102 -27.18 7.63 -22.22
CA ALA A 102 -28.19 7.00 -23.07
C ALA A 102 -29.53 6.73 -22.35
N GLY A 103 -29.67 7.10 -21.07
CA GLY A 103 -30.89 6.90 -20.28
C GLY A 103 -31.09 5.47 -19.76
N ILE A 104 -30.02 4.67 -19.71
CA ILE A 104 -30.07 3.25 -19.34
C ILE A 104 -29.49 3.06 -17.94
N ILE A 105 -30.34 2.65 -17.00
CA ILE A 105 -29.93 2.18 -15.68
C ILE A 105 -30.24 0.68 -15.61
N PRO A 106 -29.27 -0.19 -15.26
CA PRO A 106 -29.54 -1.62 -15.14
C PRO A 106 -30.55 -1.91 -14.03
N ASP A 107 -31.35 -2.96 -14.20
CA ASP A 107 -32.29 -3.42 -13.18
C ASP A 107 -31.62 -4.28 -12.13
N PHE A 108 -30.52 -4.93 -12.50
CA PHE A 108 -29.63 -5.62 -11.58
C PHE A 108 -28.22 -5.72 -12.16
N ILE A 109 -27.25 -5.97 -11.28
CA ILE A 109 -25.85 -6.13 -11.64
C ILE A 109 -25.34 -7.48 -11.12
N ILE A 110 -24.60 -8.21 -11.94
CA ILE A 110 -23.82 -9.39 -11.52
C ILE A 110 -22.35 -9.07 -11.72
N SER A 111 -21.51 -9.40 -10.75
CA SER A 111 -20.09 -9.04 -10.80
C SER A 111 -19.19 -9.98 -10.01
N ASN A 112 -17.90 -9.94 -10.32
CA ASN A 112 -16.83 -10.52 -9.51
C ASN A 112 -15.60 -9.60 -9.47
N SER A 113 -14.67 -9.86 -8.55
CA SER A 113 -13.39 -9.15 -8.44
C SER A 113 -13.54 -7.62 -8.40
N MET A 114 -12.65 -6.89 -9.07
CA MET A 114 -12.75 -5.43 -9.19
C MET A 114 -14.04 -4.95 -9.87
N GLY A 115 -14.69 -5.77 -10.70
CA GLY A 115 -16.03 -5.46 -11.24
C GLY A 115 -17.04 -5.27 -10.12
N SER A 116 -16.91 -6.02 -9.02
CA SER A 116 -17.73 -5.87 -7.82
C SER A 116 -17.51 -4.58 -7.07
N ILE A 117 -16.30 -4.00 -7.07
CA ILE A 117 -16.06 -2.69 -6.45
C ILE A 117 -16.87 -1.61 -7.17
N VAL A 118 -16.84 -1.61 -8.51
CA VAL A 118 -17.62 -0.67 -9.33
C VAL A 118 -19.12 -0.94 -9.18
N ALA A 119 -19.55 -2.20 -9.27
CA ALA A 119 -20.94 -2.61 -9.13
C ALA A 119 -21.52 -2.19 -7.78
N LEU A 120 -20.80 -2.46 -6.71
CA LEU A 120 -21.23 -2.20 -5.35
C LEU A 120 -21.32 -0.69 -5.08
N LEU A 121 -20.34 0.12 -5.50
CA LEU A 121 -20.40 1.58 -5.40
C LEU A 121 -21.58 2.15 -6.21
N TYR A 122 -21.76 1.70 -7.45
CA TYR A 122 -22.88 2.13 -8.28
C TYR A 122 -24.23 1.76 -7.65
N SER A 123 -24.36 0.52 -7.17
CA SER A 123 -25.55 0.02 -6.48
C SER A 123 -25.85 0.77 -5.18
N ALA A 124 -24.84 1.37 -4.54
CA ALA A 124 -25.00 2.21 -3.36
C ALA A 124 -25.47 3.64 -3.68
N GLY A 125 -25.68 3.97 -4.95
CA GLY A 125 -26.23 5.24 -5.43
C GLY A 125 -25.20 6.26 -5.88
N PHE A 126 -23.92 5.88 -6.01
CA PHE A 126 -22.89 6.75 -6.55
C PHE A 126 -23.04 6.85 -8.08
N SER A 127 -22.93 8.07 -8.61
CA SER A 127 -22.82 8.26 -10.06
C SER A 127 -21.47 7.76 -10.59
N PRO A 128 -21.37 7.39 -11.87
CA PRO A 128 -20.10 6.97 -12.47
C PRO A 128 -18.98 8.02 -12.32
N ASN A 129 -19.31 9.32 -12.44
CA ASN A 129 -18.36 10.41 -12.18
C ASN A 129 -17.84 10.41 -10.74
N GLN A 130 -18.73 10.22 -9.76
CA GLN A 130 -18.34 10.12 -8.35
C GLN A 130 -17.46 8.89 -8.07
N ILE A 131 -17.76 7.75 -8.70
CA ILE A 131 -16.92 6.54 -8.60
C ILE A 131 -15.53 6.81 -9.19
N SER A 132 -15.48 7.48 -10.34
CA SER A 132 -14.23 7.95 -10.95
C SER A 132 -13.44 8.83 -9.98
N ASP A 133 -14.06 9.84 -9.36
CA ASP A 133 -13.40 10.73 -8.41
C ASP A 133 -12.82 9.95 -7.22
N ILE A 134 -13.61 9.05 -6.61
CA ILE A 134 -13.17 8.23 -5.46
C ILE A 134 -11.93 7.40 -5.82
N LEU A 135 -11.93 6.72 -6.97
CA LEU A 135 -10.86 5.79 -7.34
C LEU A 135 -9.64 6.46 -7.96
N THR A 136 -9.80 7.62 -8.62
CA THR A 136 -8.68 8.33 -9.28
C THR A 136 -7.92 9.26 -8.34
N GLU A 137 -8.58 9.82 -7.32
CA GLU A 137 -7.93 10.66 -6.32
C GLU A 137 -7.30 9.86 -5.17
N THR A 138 -7.66 8.59 -5.05
CA THR A 138 -7.12 7.69 -4.04
C THR A 138 -5.80 7.11 -4.53
N ASP A 139 -4.75 7.31 -3.75
CA ASP A 139 -3.54 6.51 -3.90
C ASP A 139 -3.79 5.07 -3.46
N MET A 140 -4.19 4.23 -4.42
CA MET A 140 -4.47 2.80 -4.21
C MET A 140 -3.25 2.06 -3.65
N SER A 141 -2.05 2.55 -3.98
CA SER A 141 -0.79 1.96 -3.56
C SER A 141 -0.64 2.05 -2.03
N GLY A 142 -0.96 3.20 -1.44
CA GLY A 142 -0.96 3.44 0.00
C GLY A 142 -2.05 2.74 0.82
N LEU A 143 -2.96 1.97 0.20
CA LEU A 143 -4.04 1.26 0.90
C LEU A 143 -3.74 -0.20 1.23
N PHE A 144 -2.69 -0.77 0.65
CA PHE A 144 -2.38 -2.18 0.79
C PHE A 144 -1.03 -2.36 1.49
N ASP A 145 -1.09 -2.59 2.80
CA ASP A 145 0.10 -2.86 3.61
C ASP A 145 0.63 -4.27 3.34
N LEU A 146 1.94 -4.41 3.15
CA LEU A 146 2.61 -5.72 3.06
C LEU A 146 2.58 -6.41 4.43
N VAL A 147 2.08 -7.65 4.47
CA VAL A 147 1.96 -8.45 5.68
C VAL A 147 2.60 -9.83 5.50
N LEU A 148 2.96 -10.46 6.62
CA LEU A 148 3.38 -11.85 6.62
C LEU A 148 2.17 -12.76 6.36
N PRO A 149 2.32 -13.78 5.50
CA PRO A 149 1.22 -14.63 5.05
C PRO A 149 0.85 -15.69 6.09
N THR A 150 0.41 -15.23 7.26
CA THR A 150 -0.05 -16.08 8.36
C THR A 150 -1.50 -16.54 8.16
N LYS A 151 -2.26 -15.86 7.30
CA LYS A 151 -3.67 -16.12 7.00
C LYS A 151 -3.97 -16.41 5.52
N GLY A 152 -2.96 -16.38 4.66
CA GLY A 152 -3.07 -16.76 3.24
C GLY A 152 -2.75 -15.65 2.22
N GLY A 153 -2.76 -14.38 2.65
CA GLY A 153 -2.42 -13.22 1.82
C GLY A 153 -1.12 -12.51 2.23
N LEU A 154 -0.53 -11.78 1.29
CA LEU A 154 0.64 -10.91 1.50
C LEU A 154 0.28 -9.44 1.70
N LEU A 155 -0.99 -9.07 1.52
CA LEU A 155 -1.49 -7.71 1.57
C LEU A 155 -2.71 -7.61 2.48
N SER A 156 -2.75 -6.56 3.30
CA SER A 156 -3.92 -6.22 4.11
C SER A 156 -4.94 -5.41 3.32
N LEU A 157 -6.22 -5.78 3.44
CA LEU A 157 -7.35 -5.06 2.84
C LEU A 157 -7.95 -3.98 3.77
N SER A 158 -7.49 -3.90 5.02
CA SER A 158 -8.18 -3.14 6.07
C SER A 158 -8.32 -1.63 5.78
N ARG A 159 -7.30 -0.98 5.19
CA ARG A 159 -7.38 0.44 4.82
C ARG A 159 -8.32 0.66 3.62
N PHE A 160 -8.33 -0.26 2.66
CA PHE A 160 -9.23 -0.21 1.50
C PHE A 160 -10.70 -0.40 1.92
N GLU A 161 -10.98 -1.39 2.77
CA GLU A 161 -12.31 -1.56 3.39
C GLU A 161 -12.74 -0.32 4.15
N SER A 162 -11.83 0.28 4.93
CA SER A 162 -12.10 1.49 5.71
C SER A 162 -12.42 2.69 4.82
N LEU A 163 -11.72 2.83 3.69
CA LEU A 163 -11.99 3.87 2.69
C LEU A 163 -13.41 3.72 2.12
N LEU A 164 -13.80 2.52 1.72
CA LEU A 164 -15.10 2.30 1.12
C LEU A 164 -16.22 2.42 2.17
N ALA A 165 -16.00 1.90 3.37
CA ALA A 165 -16.94 2.06 4.49
C ALA A 165 -17.12 3.55 4.88
N ALA A 166 -16.07 4.37 4.77
CA ALA A 166 -16.17 5.80 5.06
C ALA A 166 -17.10 6.55 4.08
N HIS A 167 -17.21 6.09 2.82
CA HIS A 167 -18.10 6.64 1.81
C HIS A 167 -19.52 6.11 1.89
N ILE A 168 -19.67 4.82 2.20
CA ILE A 168 -20.95 4.11 2.04
C ILE A 168 -21.71 3.98 3.37
N GLY A 169 -20.97 3.97 4.48
CA GLY A 169 -21.46 3.67 5.82
C GLY A 169 -21.10 2.26 6.26
N HIS A 170 -20.87 2.08 7.57
CA HIS A 170 -20.43 0.80 8.15
C HIS A 170 -21.52 -0.27 8.21
N ASP A 171 -22.79 0.15 8.24
CA ASP A 171 -23.94 -0.75 8.41
C ASP A 171 -24.68 -1.06 7.10
N MET A 172 -24.11 -0.66 5.95
CA MET A 172 -24.72 -0.90 4.65
C MET A 172 -24.91 -2.40 4.39
N LYS A 173 -26.11 -2.76 3.94
CA LYS A 173 -26.48 -4.12 3.56
C LYS A 173 -26.76 -4.20 2.07
N ILE A 174 -26.43 -5.32 1.44
CA ILE A 174 -26.58 -5.50 -0.01
C ILE A 174 -28.05 -5.43 -0.42
N GLU A 175 -28.95 -5.96 0.39
CA GLU A 175 -30.40 -5.92 0.17
C GLU A 175 -30.97 -4.50 0.17
N ASN A 176 -30.25 -3.53 0.75
CA ASN A 176 -30.63 -2.11 0.79
C ASN A 176 -30.02 -1.28 -0.35
N SER A 177 -29.31 -1.91 -1.28
CA SER A 177 -28.79 -1.23 -2.48
C SER A 177 -29.92 -0.69 -3.36
N LEU A 178 -29.66 0.46 -4.00
CA LEU A 178 -30.56 1.10 -4.96
C LEU A 178 -30.80 0.19 -6.18
N VAL A 179 -29.73 -0.39 -6.71
CA VAL A 179 -29.77 -1.38 -7.79
C VAL A 179 -29.43 -2.74 -7.19
N PRO A 180 -30.29 -3.77 -7.32
CA PRO A 180 -29.98 -5.12 -6.91
C PRO A 180 -28.64 -5.59 -7.48
N VAL A 181 -27.78 -6.13 -6.61
CA VAL A 181 -26.45 -6.62 -7.02
C VAL A 181 -26.21 -8.03 -6.48
N MET A 182 -25.66 -8.89 -7.34
CA MET A 182 -25.17 -10.23 -7.02
C MET A 182 -23.65 -10.22 -7.14
N ILE A 183 -22.98 -10.62 -6.06
CA ILE A 183 -21.53 -10.78 -6.00
C ILE A 183 -21.20 -12.26 -6.06
N VAL A 184 -20.42 -12.66 -7.07
CA VAL A 184 -20.00 -14.05 -7.29
C VAL A 184 -18.61 -14.26 -6.71
N VAL A 185 -18.50 -15.21 -5.79
CA VAL A 185 -17.27 -15.60 -5.09
C VAL A 185 -17.15 -17.12 -5.02
N GLU A 186 -15.99 -17.62 -4.61
CA GLU A 186 -15.71 -19.05 -4.52
C GLU A 186 -15.42 -19.47 -3.08
N ASP A 187 -15.96 -20.61 -2.66
CA ASP A 187 -15.66 -21.19 -1.36
C ASP A 187 -14.51 -22.20 -1.45
N LEU A 188 -13.43 -21.91 -0.72
CA LEU A 188 -12.25 -22.77 -0.63
C LEU A 188 -12.55 -24.14 -0.01
N VAL A 189 -13.58 -24.26 0.83
CA VAL A 189 -13.89 -25.51 1.51
C VAL A 189 -14.78 -26.38 0.64
N THR A 190 -15.96 -25.88 0.25
CA THR A 190 -16.95 -26.66 -0.50
C THR A 190 -16.63 -26.78 -1.99
N LYS A 191 -15.71 -25.96 -2.53
CA LYS A 191 -15.38 -25.87 -3.96
C LYS A 191 -16.57 -25.45 -4.83
N ARG A 192 -17.50 -24.71 -4.23
CA ARG A 192 -18.73 -24.21 -4.87
C ARG A 192 -18.65 -22.70 -5.01
N GLN A 193 -19.28 -22.21 -6.06
CA GLN A 193 -19.60 -20.79 -6.17
C GLN A 193 -20.60 -20.39 -5.09
N VAL A 194 -20.42 -19.19 -4.57
CA VAL A 194 -21.34 -18.56 -3.63
C VAL A 194 -21.83 -17.25 -4.24
N HIS A 195 -23.15 -17.08 -4.31
CA HIS A 195 -23.80 -15.89 -4.82
C HIS A 195 -24.32 -15.07 -3.64
N ILE A 196 -23.74 -13.90 -3.43
CA ILE A 196 -24.11 -13.02 -2.32
C ILE A 196 -25.00 -11.90 -2.86
N MET A 197 -26.29 -11.96 -2.52
CA MET A 197 -27.29 -10.92 -2.83
C MET A 197 -27.88 -10.26 -1.57
N GLU A 198 -27.42 -10.68 -0.38
CA GLU A 198 -27.80 -10.11 0.91
C GLU A 198 -26.61 -10.13 1.89
N GLY A 199 -26.72 -9.34 2.96
CA GLY A 199 -25.79 -9.31 4.07
C GLY A 199 -24.84 -8.12 4.04
N ASP A 200 -23.72 -8.26 4.76
CA ASP A 200 -22.77 -7.18 5.02
C ASP A 200 -22.02 -6.75 3.75
N TYR A 201 -22.22 -5.49 3.36
CA TYR A 201 -21.63 -4.93 2.14
C TYR A 201 -20.09 -5.03 2.17
N ALA A 202 -19.47 -4.62 3.27
CA ALA A 202 -18.01 -4.60 3.39
C ALA A 202 -17.41 -6.02 3.31
N THR A 203 -18.07 -7.00 3.91
CA THR A 203 -17.62 -8.40 3.86
C THR A 203 -17.73 -9.00 2.44
N ALA A 204 -18.83 -8.74 1.73
CA ALA A 204 -18.99 -9.21 0.36
C ALA A 204 -18.01 -8.56 -0.61
N LEU A 205 -17.76 -7.26 -0.44
CA LEU A 205 -16.71 -6.52 -1.14
C LEU A 205 -15.34 -7.17 -0.89
N ALA A 206 -14.99 -7.41 0.37
CA ALA A 206 -13.73 -8.04 0.73
C ALA A 206 -13.56 -9.43 0.09
N ALA A 207 -14.60 -10.26 0.16
CA ALA A 207 -14.62 -11.59 -0.44
C ALA A 207 -14.46 -11.52 -1.98
N SER A 208 -15.11 -10.55 -2.62
CA SER A 208 -14.98 -10.36 -4.08
C SER A 208 -13.55 -10.04 -4.50
N PHE A 209 -12.77 -9.37 -3.65
CA PHE A 209 -11.42 -8.92 -3.95
C PHE A 209 -10.32 -9.83 -3.35
N ALA A 210 -10.71 -10.92 -2.69
CA ALA A 210 -9.80 -11.83 -2.01
C ALA A 210 -9.03 -12.75 -3.00
N ILE A 211 -8.17 -12.14 -3.82
CA ILE A 211 -7.35 -12.82 -4.80
C ILE A 211 -6.30 -13.69 -4.06
N PRO A 212 -6.21 -15.01 -4.35
CA PRO A 212 -5.24 -15.90 -3.72
C PRO A 212 -3.80 -15.36 -3.80
N VAL A 213 -2.99 -15.64 -2.77
CA VAL A 213 -1.61 -15.14 -2.57
C VAL A 213 -1.54 -13.66 -2.20
N TYR A 214 -2.38 -12.81 -2.77
CA TYR A 214 -2.36 -11.38 -2.51
C TYR A 214 -3.12 -11.04 -1.23
N PHE A 215 -4.36 -11.48 -1.09
CA PHE A 215 -5.24 -11.13 0.02
C PHE A 215 -5.66 -12.36 0.82
N ASP A 216 -5.98 -12.15 2.09
CA ASP A 216 -6.50 -13.21 2.96
C ASP A 216 -7.88 -13.68 2.46
N PRO A 217 -8.18 -14.99 2.52
CA PRO A 217 -9.55 -15.48 2.33
C PRO A 217 -10.49 -14.90 3.38
N VAL A 218 -11.75 -14.68 3.00
CA VAL A 218 -12.73 -13.98 3.83
C VAL A 218 -13.74 -14.96 4.43
N GLU A 219 -13.87 -14.94 5.75
CA GLU A 219 -14.91 -15.72 6.43
C GLU A 219 -16.29 -15.09 6.24
N TYR A 220 -17.26 -15.86 5.76
CA TYR A 220 -18.64 -15.40 5.60
C TYR A 220 -19.62 -16.56 5.83
N ARG A 221 -20.45 -16.45 6.87
CA ARG A 221 -21.50 -17.45 7.21
C ARG A 221 -20.99 -18.90 7.27
N GLY A 222 -19.76 -19.11 7.74
CA GLY A 222 -19.13 -20.43 7.82
C GLY A 222 -18.37 -20.88 6.57
N HIS A 223 -18.39 -20.08 5.50
CA HIS A 223 -17.57 -20.27 4.31
C HIS A 223 -16.23 -19.56 4.43
N LEU A 224 -15.24 -20.03 3.66
CA LEU A 224 -13.96 -19.36 3.50
C LEU A 224 -13.81 -18.94 2.03
N LEU A 225 -14.12 -17.67 1.78
CA LEU A 225 -14.35 -17.14 0.44
C LEU A 225 -13.11 -16.53 -0.19
N ILE A 226 -12.98 -16.67 -1.50
CA ILE A 226 -11.99 -16.01 -2.34
C ILE A 226 -12.67 -15.41 -3.59
N ASP A 227 -11.92 -14.57 -4.31
CA ASP A 227 -12.39 -13.90 -5.53
C ASP A 227 -12.99 -14.91 -6.54
N GLY A 228 -14.23 -14.66 -6.99
CA GLY A 228 -14.92 -15.52 -7.95
C GLY A 228 -14.36 -15.46 -9.37
N GLY A 229 -13.64 -14.39 -9.69
CA GLY A 229 -12.95 -14.19 -10.96
C GLY A 229 -11.73 -15.11 -11.15
N ILE A 230 -11.48 -16.09 -10.26
CA ILE A 230 -10.44 -17.11 -10.43
C ILE A 230 -10.92 -18.31 -11.26
N THR A 231 -12.23 -18.59 -11.29
CA THR A 231 -12.84 -19.76 -11.98
C THR A 231 -13.62 -19.34 -13.23
N ASN A 232 -14.35 -18.23 -13.17
CA ASN A 232 -15.09 -17.68 -14.30
C ASN A 232 -14.96 -16.14 -14.29
N LEU A 233 -14.36 -15.57 -15.34
CA LEU A 233 -14.16 -14.13 -15.41
C LEU A 233 -15.47 -13.37 -15.70
N THR A 234 -16.41 -14.00 -16.41
CA THR A 234 -17.67 -13.40 -16.85
C THR A 234 -18.82 -14.29 -16.44
N PRO A 235 -19.43 -14.08 -15.25
CA PRO A 235 -20.49 -14.92 -14.71
C PRO A 235 -21.82 -14.61 -15.43
N LEU A 236 -21.86 -14.91 -16.72
CA LEU A 236 -22.89 -14.48 -17.65
C LEU A 236 -24.13 -15.36 -17.54
N SER A 237 -23.93 -16.67 -17.35
CA SER A 237 -25.03 -17.64 -17.24
C SER A 237 -26.07 -17.27 -16.17
N PHE A 238 -25.62 -16.72 -15.04
CA PHE A 238 -26.52 -16.30 -13.96
C PHE A 238 -27.42 -15.12 -14.33
N ALA A 239 -26.98 -14.22 -15.21
CA ALA A 239 -27.83 -13.10 -15.63
C ALA A 239 -29.05 -13.60 -16.41
N TYR A 240 -28.85 -14.62 -17.25
CA TYR A 240 -29.90 -15.25 -18.04
C TYR A 240 -30.93 -16.04 -17.22
N GLU A 241 -30.72 -16.24 -15.91
CA GLU A 241 -31.74 -16.80 -15.01
C GLU A 241 -32.82 -15.77 -14.60
N TYR A 242 -32.59 -14.49 -14.90
CA TYR A 242 -33.46 -13.39 -14.51
C TYR A 242 -33.98 -12.56 -15.69
N THR A 243 -33.36 -12.65 -16.87
CA THR A 243 -33.74 -11.87 -18.05
C THR A 243 -33.13 -12.42 -19.34
N ASP A 244 -33.73 -12.09 -20.49
CA ASP A 244 -33.14 -12.33 -21.82
C ASP A 244 -32.32 -11.13 -22.33
N THR A 245 -32.40 -9.98 -21.65
CA THR A 245 -31.72 -8.73 -22.02
C THR A 245 -30.47 -8.50 -21.16
N VAL A 246 -29.32 -8.95 -21.65
CA VAL A 246 -28.05 -8.90 -20.91
C VAL A 246 -26.99 -8.05 -21.62
N ILE A 247 -26.44 -7.09 -20.87
CA ILE A 247 -25.25 -6.31 -21.24
C ILE A 247 -24.06 -6.89 -20.48
N VAL A 248 -22.97 -7.23 -21.17
CA VAL A 248 -21.72 -7.64 -20.52
C VAL A 248 -20.61 -6.66 -20.86
N SER A 249 -19.88 -6.22 -19.83
CA SER A 249 -18.63 -5.48 -19.99
C SER A 249 -17.46 -6.35 -19.53
N THR A 250 -16.49 -6.58 -20.40
CA THR A 250 -15.35 -7.48 -20.12
C THR A 250 -14.00 -6.76 -20.09
N THR A 251 -13.07 -7.23 -19.26
CA THR A 251 -11.71 -6.66 -19.13
C THR A 251 -10.64 -7.74 -19.20
N PHE A 252 -10.58 -8.42 -20.35
CA PHE A 252 -9.66 -9.53 -20.61
C PHE A 252 -8.17 -9.16 -20.53
N TYR A 253 -7.32 -10.18 -20.48
CA TYR A 253 -5.86 -10.05 -20.44
C TYR A 253 -5.22 -10.40 -21.79
N ASP A 254 -4.14 -9.71 -22.18
CA ASP A 254 -3.31 -10.08 -23.33
C ASP A 254 -1.85 -10.37 -22.93
N VAL A 255 -1.32 -11.50 -23.40
CA VAL A 255 -0.09 -12.14 -22.91
C VAL A 255 1.17 -11.53 -23.51
N ASP A 256 1.05 -10.79 -24.61
CA ASP A 256 2.18 -10.30 -25.42
C ASP A 256 3.17 -9.38 -24.68
N THR A 257 2.80 -8.90 -23.50
CA THR A 257 3.61 -7.98 -22.69
C THR A 257 4.16 -8.60 -21.39
N LEU A 258 3.83 -9.87 -21.09
CA LEU A 258 4.19 -10.50 -19.81
C LEU A 258 5.58 -11.13 -19.78
N ASN A 259 6.24 -11.01 -18.62
CA ASN A 259 7.44 -11.77 -18.32
C ASN A 259 7.08 -13.18 -17.79
N LEU A 260 6.87 -14.13 -18.71
CA LEU A 260 6.55 -15.53 -18.39
C LEU A 260 7.68 -16.33 -17.71
N ARG A 261 8.79 -15.68 -17.30
CA ARG A 261 9.82 -16.29 -16.45
C ARG A 261 9.61 -16.00 -14.97
N ASN A 262 8.67 -15.12 -14.63
CA ASN A 262 8.33 -14.80 -13.26
C ASN A 262 7.33 -15.83 -12.68
N PRO A 263 7.59 -16.43 -11.50
CA PRO A 263 6.70 -17.44 -10.92
C PRO A 263 5.28 -16.95 -10.61
N LEU A 264 5.11 -15.70 -10.14
CA LEU A 264 3.79 -15.12 -9.89
C LEU A 264 3.04 -14.85 -11.20
N THR A 265 3.74 -14.32 -12.21
CA THR A 265 3.15 -14.14 -13.55
C THR A 265 2.71 -15.48 -14.14
N VAL A 266 3.53 -16.53 -14.00
CA VAL A 266 3.17 -17.90 -14.43
C VAL A 266 1.94 -18.42 -13.66
N LEU A 267 1.88 -18.21 -12.35
CA LEU A 267 0.72 -18.58 -11.54
C LEU A 267 -0.55 -17.84 -12.01
N ASN A 268 -0.49 -16.51 -12.14
CA ASN A 268 -1.60 -15.69 -12.59
C ASN A 268 -2.09 -16.10 -13.99
N VAL A 269 -1.17 -16.34 -14.94
CA VAL A 269 -1.50 -16.84 -16.28
C VAL A 269 -2.11 -18.25 -16.22
N SER A 270 -1.64 -19.12 -15.32
CA SER A 270 -2.21 -20.47 -15.18
C SER A 270 -3.67 -20.45 -14.73
N LEU A 271 -4.04 -19.55 -13.80
CA LEU A 271 -5.43 -19.31 -13.40
C LEU A 271 -6.23 -18.68 -14.54
N ASP A 272 -5.63 -17.71 -15.23
CA ASP A 272 -6.23 -16.98 -16.35
C ASP A 272 -6.66 -17.87 -17.53
N ILE A 273 -5.93 -18.96 -17.79
CA ILE A 273 -6.30 -19.93 -18.83
C ILE A 273 -7.68 -20.55 -18.54
N GLY A 274 -7.93 -21.00 -17.31
CA GLY A 274 -9.18 -21.65 -16.93
C GLY A 274 -10.36 -20.69 -16.99
N LYS A 275 -10.25 -19.58 -16.26
CA LYS A 275 -11.32 -18.58 -16.19
C LYS A 275 -11.66 -17.92 -17.52
N ARG A 276 -10.67 -17.70 -18.41
CA ARG A 276 -10.94 -17.14 -19.73
C ARG A 276 -11.70 -18.14 -20.59
N ARG A 277 -11.31 -19.43 -20.56
CA ARG A 277 -12.00 -20.47 -21.34
C ARG A 277 -13.46 -20.59 -20.93
N GLU A 278 -13.73 -20.62 -19.62
CA GLU A 278 -15.09 -20.72 -19.11
C GLU A 278 -15.92 -19.48 -19.51
N GLY A 279 -15.39 -18.27 -19.23
CA GLY A 279 -16.09 -17.04 -19.56
C GLY A 279 -16.39 -16.88 -21.05
N VAL A 280 -15.42 -17.20 -21.92
CA VAL A 280 -15.61 -17.18 -23.37
C VAL A 280 -16.61 -18.24 -23.83
N ALA A 281 -16.62 -19.43 -23.21
CA ALA A 281 -17.60 -20.47 -23.51
C ALA A 281 -19.03 -20.03 -23.17
N GLU A 282 -19.23 -19.34 -22.05
CA GLU A 282 -20.52 -18.75 -21.72
C GLU A 282 -20.92 -17.66 -22.73
N MET A 283 -20.01 -16.75 -23.08
CA MET A 283 -20.30 -15.73 -24.09
C MET A 283 -20.70 -16.33 -25.45
N TYR A 284 -20.07 -17.43 -25.88
CA TYR A 284 -20.48 -18.14 -27.09
C TYR A 284 -21.87 -18.75 -26.98
N ARG A 285 -22.23 -19.30 -25.80
CA ARG A 285 -23.54 -19.90 -25.56
C ARG A 285 -24.68 -18.90 -25.75
N TYR A 286 -24.45 -17.63 -25.41
CA TYR A 286 -25.46 -16.57 -25.44
C TYR A 286 -25.20 -15.51 -26.52
N ALA A 287 -24.33 -15.78 -27.50
CA ALA A 287 -23.86 -14.77 -28.45
C ALA A 287 -24.97 -14.07 -29.26
N GLU A 288 -26.13 -14.70 -29.43
CA GLU A 288 -27.27 -14.15 -30.18
C GLU A 288 -28.10 -13.12 -29.40
N SER A 289 -28.10 -13.18 -28.06
CA SER A 289 -28.86 -12.28 -27.18
C SER A 289 -27.98 -11.37 -26.33
N LEU A 290 -26.66 -11.51 -26.44
CA LEU A 290 -25.68 -10.80 -25.63
C LEU A 290 -25.27 -9.47 -26.25
N LEU A 291 -25.46 -8.36 -25.53
CA LEU A 291 -24.82 -7.11 -25.87
C LEU A 291 -23.44 -7.01 -25.22
N TRP A 292 -22.38 -7.21 -26.01
CA TRP A 292 -21.01 -7.18 -25.52
C TRP A 292 -20.34 -5.81 -25.70
N ILE A 293 -19.93 -5.21 -24.59
CA ILE A 293 -19.08 -4.02 -24.53
C ILE A 293 -17.66 -4.47 -24.19
N ARG A 294 -16.73 -4.26 -25.15
CA ARG A 294 -15.32 -4.63 -25.02
C ARG A 294 -14.40 -3.40 -24.99
N PRO A 295 -14.07 -2.86 -23.80
CA PRO A 295 -13.02 -1.86 -23.64
C PRO A 295 -11.66 -2.38 -24.12
N ASP A 296 -10.93 -1.57 -24.88
CA ASP A 296 -9.55 -1.86 -25.35
C ASP A 296 -8.52 -1.62 -24.24
N VAL A 297 -8.52 -2.48 -23.22
CA VAL A 297 -7.69 -2.35 -22.00
C VAL A 297 -6.74 -3.53 -21.77
N GLU A 298 -6.72 -4.50 -22.68
CA GLU A 298 -6.00 -5.76 -22.49
C GLU A 298 -4.48 -5.60 -22.46
N LYS A 299 -3.96 -4.50 -23.04
CA LYS A 299 -2.54 -4.13 -23.06
C LYS A 299 -2.07 -3.37 -21.81
N ILE A 300 -3.00 -2.99 -20.93
CA ILE A 300 -2.69 -2.25 -19.70
C ILE A 300 -2.42 -3.26 -18.58
N SER A 301 -1.37 -3.03 -17.78
CA SER A 301 -1.05 -3.94 -16.68
C SER A 301 -2.17 -3.94 -15.63
N PHE A 302 -2.44 -5.11 -15.04
CA PHE A 302 -3.47 -5.27 -14.03
C PHE A 302 -3.19 -4.47 -12.73
N MET A 303 -1.95 -4.04 -12.51
CA MET A 303 -1.55 -3.20 -11.36
C MET A 303 -1.37 -1.72 -11.72
N GLU A 304 -1.71 -1.30 -12.94
CA GLU A 304 -1.46 0.06 -13.42
C GLU A 304 -2.59 1.05 -13.05
N PHE A 305 -2.85 1.20 -11.74
CA PHE A 305 -3.89 2.10 -11.22
C PHE A 305 -3.68 3.57 -11.57
N SER A 306 -2.43 3.99 -11.84
CA SER A 306 -2.09 5.35 -12.26
C SER A 306 -2.68 5.75 -13.62
N LYS A 307 -3.10 4.79 -14.45
CA LYS A 307 -3.76 5.03 -15.75
C LYS A 307 -5.30 5.05 -15.65
N ALA A 308 -5.86 5.21 -14.46
CA ALA A 308 -7.31 5.19 -14.23
C ALA A 308 -8.11 6.03 -15.25
N ALA A 309 -7.73 7.29 -15.48
CA ALA A 309 -8.43 8.18 -16.42
C ALA A 309 -8.40 7.66 -17.87
N GLU A 310 -7.29 7.08 -18.32
CA GLU A 310 -7.18 6.47 -19.66
C GLU A 310 -8.09 5.23 -19.76
N ILE A 311 -8.06 4.37 -18.74
CA ILE A 311 -8.86 3.14 -18.66
C ILE A 311 -10.36 3.47 -18.70
N ILE A 312 -10.79 4.47 -17.92
CA ILE A 312 -12.19 4.94 -17.88
C ILE A 312 -12.60 5.45 -19.26
N GLY A 313 -11.78 6.28 -19.91
CA GLY A 313 -12.04 6.79 -21.26
C GLY A 313 -12.22 5.67 -22.29
N LYS A 314 -11.37 4.62 -22.24
CA LYS A 314 -11.50 3.44 -23.11
C LYS A 314 -12.81 2.69 -22.91
N GLY A 315 -13.31 2.63 -21.67
CA GLY A 315 -14.62 2.06 -21.36
C GLY A 315 -15.79 2.86 -21.95
N TYR A 316 -15.72 4.19 -21.82
CA TYR A 316 -16.72 5.09 -22.40
C TYR A 316 -16.80 4.97 -23.93
N GLU A 317 -15.66 5.00 -24.61
CA GLU A 317 -15.62 4.88 -26.07
C GLU A 317 -16.13 3.51 -26.56
N ALA A 318 -15.85 2.42 -25.82
CA ALA A 318 -16.38 1.10 -26.14
C ALA A 318 -17.89 1.00 -25.97
N ALA A 319 -18.46 1.60 -24.93
CA ALA A 319 -19.91 1.65 -24.75
C ALA A 319 -20.58 2.54 -25.80
N LYS A 320 -19.98 3.68 -26.12
CA LYS A 320 -20.43 4.59 -27.17
C LYS A 320 -20.48 3.95 -28.55
N ALA A 321 -19.51 3.08 -28.85
CA ALA A 321 -19.52 2.29 -30.09
C ALA A 321 -20.71 1.33 -30.19
N GLN A 322 -21.35 0.96 -29.06
CA GLN A 322 -22.57 0.15 -29.00
C GLN A 322 -23.84 1.00 -28.87
N GLY A 323 -23.77 2.32 -29.10
CA GLY A 323 -24.85 3.27 -28.86
C GLY A 323 -26.18 2.94 -29.56
N GLU A 324 -26.14 2.43 -30.80
CA GLU A 324 -27.36 2.04 -31.53
C GLU A 324 -28.07 0.86 -30.85
N ALA A 325 -27.33 -0.16 -30.42
CA ALA A 325 -27.89 -1.31 -29.72
C ALA A 325 -28.38 -0.94 -28.31
N LEU A 326 -27.65 -0.07 -27.62
CA LEU A 326 -28.03 0.46 -26.31
C LEU A 326 -29.30 1.32 -26.38
N ALA A 327 -29.45 2.17 -27.39
CA ALA A 327 -30.60 3.07 -27.53
C ALA A 327 -31.95 2.33 -27.60
N VAL A 328 -31.97 1.07 -28.07
CA VAL A 328 -33.17 0.22 -28.08
C VAL A 328 -33.63 -0.14 -26.66
N LEU A 329 -32.72 -0.10 -25.68
CA LEU A 329 -32.95 -0.46 -24.28
C LEU A 329 -33.26 0.74 -23.38
N ALA A 330 -33.34 1.96 -23.92
CA ALA A 330 -33.45 3.21 -23.15
C ALA A 330 -34.77 3.41 -22.39
N ASP A 331 -35.74 2.49 -22.51
CA ASP A 331 -36.98 2.51 -21.73
C ASP A 331 -36.75 1.95 -20.31
N SER A 332 -35.87 2.61 -19.55
CA SER A 332 -35.59 2.23 -18.16
C SER A 332 -36.64 2.80 -17.21
N SER A 333 -36.96 2.05 -16.16
CA SER A 333 -38.02 2.38 -15.19
C SER A 333 -37.58 3.39 -14.12
N LEU A 334 -36.27 3.60 -13.98
CA LEU A 334 -35.71 4.72 -13.22
C LEU A 334 -35.15 5.74 -14.19
N GLU A 335 -35.66 6.96 -14.13
CA GLU A 335 -34.99 8.09 -14.80
C GLU A 335 -33.73 8.48 -14.01
N VAL A 336 -32.64 8.82 -14.73
CA VAL A 336 -31.39 9.29 -14.12
C VAL A 336 -31.64 10.50 -13.20
N SER A 337 -32.57 11.38 -13.58
CA SER A 337 -33.01 12.55 -12.79
C SER A 337 -33.55 12.18 -11.40
N SER A 338 -34.14 10.99 -11.25
CA SER A 338 -34.65 10.52 -9.95
C SER A 338 -33.54 10.23 -8.93
N LEU A 339 -32.29 10.11 -9.39
CA LEU A 339 -31.11 9.83 -8.56
C LEU A 339 -30.42 11.09 -8.04
N ASP A 340 -30.81 12.28 -8.51
CA ASP A 340 -30.12 13.55 -8.23
C ASP A 340 -29.98 13.82 -6.73
N GLN A 341 -31.03 13.56 -5.96
CA GLN A 341 -31.01 13.79 -4.51
C GLN A 341 -30.02 12.84 -3.80
N ILE A 342 -30.05 11.54 -4.12
CA ILE A 342 -29.13 10.56 -3.55
C ILE A 342 -27.68 10.92 -3.90
N ARG A 343 -27.44 11.34 -5.15
CA ARG A 343 -26.11 11.74 -5.63
C ARG A 343 -25.62 13.03 -4.98
N ALA A 344 -26.51 13.98 -4.71
CA ALA A 344 -26.16 15.19 -3.96
C ALA A 344 -25.73 14.85 -2.52
N ASP A 345 -26.36 13.86 -1.90
CA ASP A 345 -25.95 13.39 -0.57
C ASP A 345 -24.63 12.60 -0.63
N ARG A 346 -24.42 11.75 -1.65
CA ARG A 346 -23.12 11.10 -1.89
C ARG A 346 -21.99 12.09 -2.16
N ALA A 347 -22.27 13.22 -2.82
CA ALA A 347 -21.27 14.26 -3.05
C ALA A 347 -20.77 14.88 -1.73
N LYS A 348 -21.67 15.04 -0.73
CA LYS A 348 -21.29 15.50 0.61
C LYS A 348 -20.42 14.46 1.32
N ASP A 349 -20.75 13.18 1.19
CA ASP A 349 -19.94 12.08 1.75
C ASP A 349 -18.52 12.09 1.18
N ILE A 350 -18.38 12.21 -0.14
CA ILE A 350 -17.08 12.29 -0.83
C ILE A 350 -16.29 13.50 -0.33
N GLN A 351 -16.91 14.68 -0.24
CA GLN A 351 -16.23 15.88 0.26
C GLN A 351 -15.76 15.72 1.71
N ARG A 352 -16.56 15.08 2.57
CA ARG A 352 -16.21 14.78 3.96
C ARG A 352 -15.00 13.85 4.03
N VAL A 353 -15.02 12.74 3.29
CA VAL A 353 -13.91 11.76 3.28
C VAL A 353 -12.66 12.36 2.66
N ARG A 354 -12.80 13.12 1.56
CA ARG A 354 -11.69 13.85 0.93
C ARG A 354 -11.04 14.82 1.91
N ALA A 355 -11.82 15.66 2.59
CA ALA A 355 -11.31 16.61 3.58
C ALA A 355 -10.58 15.95 4.74
N GLN A 356 -11.03 14.76 5.16
CA GLN A 356 -10.37 13.98 6.21
C GLN A 356 -9.03 13.40 5.73
N LYS A 357 -9.01 12.85 4.51
CA LYS A 357 -7.80 12.24 3.93
C LYS A 357 -6.75 13.24 3.48
N GLN A 358 -7.16 14.41 3.01
CA GLN A 358 -6.29 15.33 2.27
C GLN A 358 -5.00 15.68 3.04
N ILE A 359 -5.08 15.80 4.36
CA ILE A 359 -4.02 16.38 5.18
C ILE A 359 -2.91 15.35 5.50
N PHE A 360 -3.28 14.20 6.07
CA PHE A 360 -2.33 13.17 6.50
C PHE A 360 -2.40 11.88 5.69
N GLY A 361 -3.31 11.76 4.72
CA GLY A 361 -3.59 10.50 4.03
C GLY A 361 -4.25 9.44 4.93
N HIS A 362 -4.57 9.80 6.18
CA HIS A 362 -5.14 8.88 7.16
C HIS A 362 -6.60 8.54 6.83
N THR A 363 -6.96 7.26 7.01
CA THR A 363 -8.33 6.76 6.89
C THR A 363 -8.70 6.14 8.23
N THR A 364 -9.75 6.66 8.88
CA THR A 364 -10.25 6.06 10.12
C THR A 364 -10.57 4.59 9.89
N ALA A 365 -9.99 3.71 10.70
CA ALA A 365 -10.22 2.29 10.56
C ALA A 365 -11.67 1.93 10.89
N ALA A 366 -12.35 1.29 9.95
CA ALA A 366 -13.74 0.85 10.10
C ALA A 366 -13.90 -0.24 11.17
N ARG A 367 -12.88 -1.09 11.32
CA ARG A 367 -12.80 -2.16 12.32
C ARG A 367 -11.37 -2.22 12.85
N THR A 368 -11.22 -2.63 14.10
CA THR A 368 -9.89 -2.91 14.65
C THR A 368 -9.25 -4.04 13.86
N SER A 369 -8.08 -3.77 13.28
CA SER A 369 -7.32 -4.73 12.50
C SER A 369 -5.88 -4.75 12.98
N GLY A 370 -5.22 -5.90 12.83
CA GLY A 370 -3.82 -6.02 13.19
C GLY A 370 -3.13 -7.06 12.33
N ALA A 371 -1.91 -6.75 11.91
CA ALA A 371 -1.14 -7.60 11.02
C ALA A 371 0.35 -7.59 11.38
N LEU A 372 0.97 -8.75 11.23
CA LEU A 372 2.42 -8.91 11.33
C LEU A 372 3.03 -8.66 9.95
N SER A 373 4.14 -7.96 9.87
CA SER A 373 4.80 -7.53 8.63
C SER A 373 6.32 -7.49 8.81
N PHE A 374 7.05 -7.23 7.73
CA PHE A 374 8.45 -6.84 7.81
C PHE A 374 8.54 -5.34 8.01
N GLY A 375 9.01 -4.92 9.17
CA GLY A 375 9.22 -3.52 9.50
C GLY A 375 10.58 -3.05 9.01
N PHE A 376 10.59 -1.91 8.32
CA PHE A 376 11.80 -1.14 8.09
C PHE A 376 11.50 0.27 8.62
N GLU A 377 12.39 0.84 9.41
CA GLU A 377 12.25 2.22 9.90
C GLU A 377 13.59 2.91 9.72
N SER A 378 13.60 4.16 9.29
CA SER A 378 14.82 4.95 9.24
C SER A 378 14.53 6.38 9.65
N HIS A 379 15.25 6.86 10.66
CA HIS A 379 15.16 8.24 11.08
C HIS A 379 16.29 9.00 10.36
N GLY A 380 15.97 9.94 9.47
CA GLY A 380 17.00 10.77 8.83
C GLY A 380 16.96 10.93 7.31
N TYR A 381 15.78 10.93 6.69
CA TYR A 381 15.73 11.33 5.28
C TYR A 381 15.96 12.86 5.14
N PRO A 382 16.59 13.36 4.06
CA PRO A 382 16.87 14.80 3.90
C PRO A 382 15.65 15.73 3.94
N SER A 383 14.42 15.22 3.84
CA SER A 383 13.18 15.99 3.93
C SER A 383 12.45 15.84 5.28
N SER A 384 12.94 15.00 6.20
CA SER A 384 12.32 14.79 7.50
C SER A 384 12.80 15.84 8.53
N GLY A 385 12.06 15.97 9.64
CA GLY A 385 12.52 16.76 10.79
C GLY A 385 13.93 16.37 11.24
N GLN A 386 14.59 17.26 11.98
CA GLN A 386 15.89 16.94 12.58
C GLN A 386 15.62 16.12 13.84
N TYR A 387 16.06 14.86 13.82
CA TYR A 387 15.87 13.93 14.92
C TYR A 387 17.17 13.77 15.70
N LEU A 388 17.06 13.56 17.00
CA LEU A 388 18.20 13.20 17.86
C LEU A 388 18.85 11.87 17.42
N ARG A 389 18.06 11.00 16.81
CA ARG A 389 18.42 9.64 16.39
C ARG A 389 18.46 9.53 14.86
N GLU A 390 19.42 8.75 14.36
CA GLU A 390 19.63 8.51 12.92
C GLU A 390 19.69 7.01 12.56
N ASP A 391 19.16 6.18 13.44
CA ASP A 391 19.27 4.74 13.31
C ASP A 391 18.25 4.20 12.30
N THR A 392 18.62 3.10 11.66
CA THR A 392 17.77 2.33 10.76
C THR A 392 17.40 1.02 11.46
N ALA A 393 16.12 0.75 11.63
CA ALA A 393 15.60 -0.49 12.19
C ALA A 393 15.08 -1.43 11.10
N LEU A 394 15.30 -2.72 11.29
CA LEU A 394 14.81 -3.80 10.43
C LEU A 394 14.31 -4.93 11.32
N GLY A 395 13.12 -5.44 11.08
CA GLY A 395 12.58 -6.48 11.95
C GLY A 395 11.22 -7.02 11.55
N LEU A 396 10.60 -7.73 12.49
CA LEU A 396 9.19 -8.06 12.45
C LEU A 396 8.41 -6.93 13.10
N GLU A 397 7.40 -6.43 12.41
CA GLU A 397 6.56 -5.34 12.89
C GLU A 397 5.11 -5.80 12.97
N TYR A 398 4.49 -5.63 14.13
CA TYR A 398 3.05 -5.79 14.30
C TYR A 398 2.40 -4.42 14.26
N LYS A 399 1.54 -4.17 13.28
CA LYS A 399 0.73 -2.95 13.17
C LYS A 399 -0.69 -3.24 13.58
N MET A 400 -1.29 -2.31 14.32
CA MET A 400 -2.69 -2.30 14.73
C MET A 400 -3.32 -0.98 14.33
N LEU A 401 -4.50 -1.05 13.70
CA LEU A 401 -5.31 0.09 13.30
C LEU A 401 -6.63 0.00 14.06
N SER A 402 -7.06 1.07 14.72
CA SER A 402 -8.35 1.12 15.43
C SER A 402 -8.89 2.54 15.48
N GLY A 403 -9.96 2.82 14.74
CA GLY A 403 -10.45 4.19 14.58
C GLY A 403 -9.35 5.10 14.05
N ASP A 404 -9.10 6.21 14.75
CA ASP A 404 -8.07 7.20 14.41
C ASP A 404 -6.70 6.92 15.06
N LEU A 405 -6.50 5.72 15.61
CA LEU A 405 -5.27 5.29 16.25
C LEU A 405 -4.55 4.24 15.39
N GLU A 406 -3.29 4.50 15.09
CA GLU A 406 -2.35 3.55 14.48
C GLU A 406 -1.24 3.26 15.50
N VAL A 407 -0.98 1.99 15.79
CA VAL A 407 0.11 1.56 16.68
C VAL A 407 0.95 0.54 15.95
N SER A 408 2.27 0.67 16.01
CA SER A 408 3.19 -0.36 15.57
C SER A 408 4.16 -0.78 16.66
N MET A 409 4.56 -2.05 16.61
CA MET A 409 5.56 -2.64 17.50
C MET A 409 6.58 -3.38 16.65
N LEU A 410 7.83 -2.94 16.68
CA LEU A 410 8.92 -3.53 15.92
C LEU A 410 9.86 -4.32 16.84
N GLY A 411 10.10 -5.57 16.49
CA GLY A 411 11.13 -6.40 17.10
C GLY A 411 12.12 -6.88 16.06
N GLY A 412 13.40 -6.54 16.23
CA GLY A 412 14.41 -6.89 15.24
C GLY A 412 15.80 -6.38 15.58
N GLY A 413 16.51 -5.88 14.57
CA GLY A 413 17.83 -5.28 14.70
C GLY A 413 17.82 -3.81 14.27
N GLY A 414 18.45 -2.96 15.05
CA GLY A 414 18.79 -1.58 14.68
C GLY A 414 20.24 -1.48 14.22
N ALA A 415 20.48 -0.75 13.14
CA ALA A 415 21.79 -0.49 12.57
C ALA A 415 22.00 0.98 12.20
N ARG A 416 23.21 1.49 12.43
CA ARG A 416 23.64 2.83 11.98
C ARG A 416 24.20 2.74 10.56
N ILE A 417 23.33 2.74 9.56
CA ILE A 417 23.70 2.50 8.15
C ILE A 417 24.02 3.80 7.39
N ARG A 418 23.56 4.96 7.89
CA ARG A 418 23.71 6.25 7.21
C ARG A 418 25.14 6.80 7.23
N SER A 419 25.91 6.56 8.28
CA SER A 419 27.33 6.92 8.34
C SER A 419 28.14 5.71 8.74
N ASN A 420 29.15 5.37 7.94
CA ASN A 420 30.08 4.28 8.21
C ASN A 420 31.03 4.54 9.40
N ALA A 421 30.78 5.60 10.19
CA ALA A 421 31.57 5.94 11.37
C ALA A 421 31.54 4.83 12.44
N GLU A 422 30.37 4.24 12.69
CA GLU A 422 30.16 3.16 13.66
C GLU A 422 29.08 2.20 13.12
N LEU A 423 29.43 1.29 12.20
CA LEU A 423 28.49 0.26 11.77
C LEU A 423 28.37 -0.80 12.88
N SER A 424 27.29 -0.71 13.66
CA SER A 424 26.91 -1.73 14.63
C SER A 424 25.47 -2.15 14.43
N ILE A 425 25.18 -3.43 14.68
CA ILE A 425 23.83 -3.99 14.67
C ILE A 425 23.51 -4.41 16.09
N HIS A 426 22.42 -3.89 16.64
CA HIS A 426 21.97 -4.18 17.99
C HIS A 426 20.54 -4.71 17.94
N PRO A 427 20.17 -5.73 18.75
CA PRO A 427 18.77 -6.07 18.89
C PRO A 427 17.97 -4.85 19.38
N LEU A 428 16.79 -4.66 18.80
CA LEU A 428 15.95 -3.48 18.99
C LEU A 428 14.50 -3.93 19.26
N LEU A 429 13.88 -3.30 20.25
CA LEU A 429 12.44 -3.29 20.43
C LEU A 429 11.95 -1.85 20.31
N GLY A 430 11.05 -1.59 19.37
CA GLY A 430 10.44 -0.30 19.11
C GLY A 430 8.93 -0.37 19.23
N ALA A 431 8.31 0.74 19.61
CA ALA A 431 6.89 0.97 19.47
C ALA A 431 6.64 2.39 18.99
N HIS A 432 5.71 2.55 18.07
CA HIS A 432 5.26 3.82 17.53
C HIS A 432 3.75 3.91 17.63
N ALA A 433 3.22 5.11 17.85
CA ALA A 433 1.79 5.37 17.83
C ALA A 433 1.50 6.73 17.19
N ASP A 434 0.57 6.75 16.24
CA ASP A 434 0.00 7.93 15.62
C ASP A 434 -1.49 8.01 15.97
N PHE A 435 -1.95 9.16 16.45
CA PHE A 435 -3.34 9.43 16.78
C PHE A 435 -3.83 10.69 16.09
N TYR A 436 -4.99 10.61 15.43
CA TYR A 436 -5.58 11.68 14.63
C TYR A 436 -6.90 12.17 15.26
N PRO A 437 -6.86 12.94 16.36
CA PRO A 437 -8.07 13.39 17.06
C PRO A 437 -9.01 14.23 16.18
N ILE A 438 -8.45 14.93 15.18
CA ILE A 438 -9.13 15.74 14.18
C ILE A 438 -8.29 15.73 12.90
N SER A 439 -8.90 15.98 11.74
CA SER A 439 -8.27 15.80 10.41
C SER A 439 -6.96 16.57 10.20
N PHE A 440 -6.77 17.69 10.90
CA PHE A 440 -5.61 18.57 10.76
C PHE A 440 -4.59 18.47 11.90
N LEU A 441 -4.78 17.55 12.86
CA LEU A 441 -3.85 17.34 13.97
C LEU A 441 -3.43 15.87 14.06
N ARG A 442 -2.12 15.62 14.06
CA ARG A 442 -1.51 14.33 14.37
C ARG A 442 -0.74 14.42 15.68
N LEU A 443 -0.99 13.48 16.59
CA LEU A 443 -0.17 13.26 17.78
C LEU A 443 0.63 11.98 17.58
N SER A 444 1.94 12.06 17.76
CA SER A 444 2.84 10.92 17.54
C SER A 444 3.62 10.61 18.82
N ALA A 445 3.92 9.34 19.05
CA ALA A 445 4.80 8.90 20.13
C ALA A 445 5.65 7.72 19.68
N ASP A 446 6.92 7.72 20.05
CA ASP A 446 7.88 6.69 19.71
C ASP A 446 8.65 6.27 20.95
N VAL A 447 8.90 4.99 21.12
CA VAL A 447 9.83 4.47 22.13
C VAL A 447 10.63 3.35 21.52
N ALA A 448 11.94 3.35 21.74
CA ALA A 448 12.81 2.30 21.25
C ALA A 448 13.90 1.96 22.26
N GLY A 449 14.06 0.68 22.55
CA GLY A 449 15.10 0.13 23.43
C GLY A 449 16.09 -0.73 22.64
N PHE A 450 17.37 -0.46 22.81
CA PHE A 450 18.46 -1.26 22.25
C PHE A 450 19.01 -2.21 23.29
N LEU A 451 19.31 -3.44 22.90
CA LEU A 451 19.93 -4.42 23.78
C LEU A 451 21.43 -4.48 23.52
N ALA A 452 22.22 -4.54 24.60
CA ALA A 452 23.66 -4.71 24.50
C ALA A 452 24.00 -6.10 23.91
N GLY A 453 24.91 -6.16 22.93
CA GLY A 453 25.24 -7.43 22.26
C GLY A 453 25.80 -8.54 23.16
N ASN A 454 26.30 -8.19 24.36
CA ASN A 454 26.91 -9.12 25.32
C ASN A 454 26.13 -9.30 26.64
N SER A 455 24.98 -8.65 26.81
CA SER A 455 24.13 -8.79 27.99
C SER A 455 22.66 -8.58 27.62
N ASN A 456 21.73 -9.33 28.24
CA ASN A 456 20.27 -9.13 28.05
C ASN A 456 19.77 -7.81 28.68
N LEU A 457 20.62 -6.80 28.82
CA LEU A 457 20.33 -5.50 29.41
C LEU A 457 20.14 -4.47 28.29
N VAL A 458 19.13 -3.62 28.45
CA VAL A 458 18.90 -2.47 27.57
C VAL A 458 20.09 -1.53 27.68
N SER A 459 20.81 -1.29 26.59
CA SER A 459 21.95 -0.36 26.54
C SER A 459 21.47 1.09 26.46
N ASP A 460 20.49 1.35 25.60
CA ASP A 460 20.02 2.68 25.25
C ASP A 460 18.50 2.69 25.09
N ILE A 461 17.85 3.73 25.60
CA ILE A 461 16.42 3.98 25.41
C ILE A 461 16.27 5.31 24.69
N TYR A 462 15.45 5.33 23.65
CA TYR A 462 15.01 6.52 22.94
C TYR A 462 13.50 6.67 23.13
N ALA A 463 13.05 7.90 23.34
CA ALA A 463 11.64 8.25 23.38
C ALA A 463 11.40 9.56 22.63
N SER A 464 10.30 9.62 21.90
CA SER A 464 9.84 10.78 21.14
C SER A 464 8.35 10.99 21.39
N ALA A 465 7.92 12.25 21.45
CA ALA A 465 6.52 12.62 21.42
C ALA A 465 6.35 13.90 20.61
N GLY A 466 5.35 13.95 19.74
CA GLY A 466 5.15 15.05 18.82
C GLY A 466 3.68 15.42 18.65
N ALA A 467 3.46 16.66 18.25
CA ALA A 467 2.18 17.15 17.76
C ALA A 467 2.44 17.93 16.47
N GLU A 468 1.71 17.59 15.41
CA GLU A 468 1.78 18.26 14.11
C GLU A 468 0.39 18.75 13.71
N PHE A 469 0.26 20.07 13.58
CA PHE A 469 -0.84 20.71 12.90
C PHE A 469 -0.48 20.87 11.43
N ARG A 470 -1.34 20.43 10.51
CA ARG A 470 -1.10 20.55 9.07
C ARG A 470 -2.31 21.13 8.35
N GLN A 471 -2.06 22.01 7.40
CA GLN A 471 -3.08 22.64 6.58
C GLN A 471 -2.65 22.69 5.12
N ILE A 472 -3.61 22.55 4.22
CA ILE A 472 -3.43 22.64 2.79
C ILE A 472 -4.14 23.91 2.30
N LEU A 473 -3.41 24.72 1.54
CA LEU A 473 -3.82 26.04 1.05
C LEU A 473 -3.59 26.12 -0.47
N ALA A 474 -4.08 27.20 -1.08
CA ALA A 474 -3.88 27.52 -2.50
C ALA A 474 -4.25 26.35 -3.44
N ASP A 475 -5.45 25.81 -3.26
CA ASP A 475 -6.01 24.71 -4.06
C ASP A 475 -5.13 23.45 -4.10
N GLY A 476 -4.44 23.14 -2.99
CA GLY A 476 -3.55 21.98 -2.90
C GLY A 476 -2.07 22.27 -3.16
N ASN A 477 -1.74 23.47 -3.65
CA ASN A 477 -0.37 23.78 -4.06
C ASN A 477 0.56 24.14 -2.90
N LEU A 478 0.02 24.48 -1.72
CA LEU A 478 0.83 24.82 -0.56
C LEU A 478 0.40 23.98 0.64
N VAL A 479 1.31 23.14 1.12
CA VAL A 479 1.13 22.37 2.36
C VAL A 479 1.97 23.02 3.44
N LEU A 480 1.35 23.42 4.54
CA LEU A 480 2.01 24.00 5.71
C LEU A 480 1.80 23.11 6.92
N SER A 481 2.86 22.89 7.69
CA SER A 481 2.81 22.21 8.98
C SER A 481 3.44 23.07 10.07
N LEU A 482 2.81 23.10 11.23
CA LEU A 482 3.40 23.54 12.48
C LEU A 482 3.54 22.31 13.38
N ALA A 483 4.77 21.97 13.75
CA ALA A 483 5.02 20.80 14.59
C ALA A 483 5.89 21.13 15.80
N GLY A 484 5.56 20.51 16.93
CA GLY A 484 6.41 20.44 18.12
C GLY A 484 6.78 18.99 18.37
N ILE A 485 8.07 18.70 18.55
CA ILE A 485 8.59 17.36 18.81
C ILE A 485 9.52 17.44 20.03
N ALA A 486 9.33 16.55 20.98
CA ALA A 486 10.18 16.35 22.14
C ALA A 486 10.83 14.98 22.06
N GLU A 487 12.16 14.95 22.06
CA GLU A 487 12.96 13.73 21.97
C GLU A 487 13.89 13.60 23.16
N MET A 488 14.08 12.37 23.62
CA MET A 488 14.98 12.04 24.73
C MET A 488 15.72 10.73 24.42
N SER A 489 16.98 10.66 24.80
CA SER A 489 17.80 9.46 24.73
C SER A 489 18.58 9.25 26.04
N PHE A 490 18.57 8.02 26.54
CA PHE A 490 19.16 7.62 27.81
C PHE A 490 20.08 6.42 27.62
N GLN A 491 21.36 6.55 28.01
CA GLN A 491 22.28 5.41 28.06
C GLN A 491 22.21 4.75 29.44
N VAL A 492 21.82 3.49 29.52
CA VAL A 492 21.49 2.78 30.77
C VAL A 492 22.67 2.01 31.36
N VAL A 493 23.58 1.48 30.52
CA VAL A 493 24.62 0.51 30.95
C VAL A 493 25.97 1.17 31.29
N ARG A 494 26.12 2.49 31.15
CA ARG A 494 27.38 3.19 31.50
C ARG A 494 27.46 3.54 32.98
N LYS A 495 28.69 3.51 33.53
CA LYS A 495 29.01 3.98 34.91
C LYS A 495 28.61 5.44 35.17
N SER A 496 28.43 6.24 34.12
CA SER A 496 27.86 7.58 34.16
C SER A 496 26.84 7.67 33.03
N PRO A 497 25.53 7.53 33.31
CA PRO A 497 24.50 7.57 32.28
C PRO A 497 24.47 8.95 31.62
N GLU A 498 24.78 9.01 30.33
CA GLU A 498 24.62 10.21 29.52
C GLU A 498 23.13 10.29 29.10
N GLN A 499 22.56 11.47 29.29
CA GLN A 499 21.19 11.79 28.87
C GLN A 499 21.28 12.89 27.81
N GLU A 500 20.53 12.72 26.72
CA GLU A 500 20.36 13.74 25.70
C GLU A 500 18.88 14.03 25.53
N PHE A 501 18.54 15.30 25.32
CA PHE A 501 17.20 15.65 24.89
C PHE A 501 17.26 16.75 23.83
N LEU A 502 16.27 16.73 22.94
CA LEU A 502 16.07 17.71 21.90
C LEU A 502 14.58 18.07 21.87
N LEU A 503 14.26 19.34 22.09
CA LEU A 503 12.94 19.88 21.85
C LEU A 503 13.02 20.70 20.57
N THR A 504 12.18 20.39 19.58
CA THR A 504 12.11 21.08 18.29
C THR A 504 10.72 21.65 18.13
N ALA A 505 10.61 22.97 17.98
CA ALA A 505 9.42 23.63 17.45
C ALA A 505 9.72 24.08 16.03
N GLY A 506 8.90 23.67 15.07
CA GLY A 506 9.19 23.86 13.66
C GLY A 506 7.97 24.27 12.84
N PHE A 507 8.21 25.21 11.92
CA PHE A 507 7.33 25.49 10.80
C PHE A 507 7.91 24.82 9.56
N TYR A 508 7.08 24.09 8.83
CA TYR A 508 7.45 23.36 7.63
C TYR A 508 6.50 23.72 6.50
N GLY A 509 7.01 23.83 5.29
CA GLY A 509 6.21 24.13 4.12
C GLY A 509 6.69 23.37 2.89
N SER A 510 5.74 22.93 2.08
CA SER A 510 5.97 22.34 0.76
C SER A 510 5.14 23.10 -0.26
N TRP A 511 5.81 23.72 -1.23
CA TRP A 511 5.15 24.52 -2.27
C TRP A 511 5.31 23.86 -3.64
N PHE A 512 4.20 23.37 -4.19
CA PHE A 512 4.06 22.85 -5.54
C PHE A 512 3.86 24.02 -6.51
N LEU A 513 4.95 24.53 -7.07
CA LEU A 513 4.92 25.56 -8.09
C LEU A 513 4.57 24.93 -9.44
N GLN A 514 3.61 25.50 -10.18
CA GLN A 514 3.17 25.01 -11.50
C GLN A 514 4.19 25.24 -12.64
N ASN A 515 5.46 25.50 -12.32
CA ASN A 515 6.50 25.81 -13.30
C ASN A 515 7.19 24.53 -13.79
N SER A 516 7.49 24.46 -15.09
CA SER A 516 8.17 23.30 -15.72
C SER A 516 9.62 23.06 -15.29
N LEU A 517 10.22 24.02 -14.57
CA LEU A 517 11.62 23.97 -14.12
C LEU A 517 11.82 23.11 -12.87
N LEU A 518 10.83 23.00 -11.99
CA LEU A 518 10.95 22.21 -10.77
C LEU A 518 10.42 20.79 -10.99
N SER A 519 11.23 19.79 -10.65
CA SER A 519 10.81 18.37 -10.66
C SER A 519 10.23 17.91 -9.32
N LYS A 520 10.49 18.65 -8.23
CA LYS A 520 9.96 18.39 -6.88
C LYS A 520 9.45 19.71 -6.29
N PRO A 521 8.51 19.70 -5.33
CA PRO A 521 8.08 20.92 -4.67
C PRO A 521 9.25 21.61 -3.96
N LEU A 522 9.10 22.92 -3.71
CA LEU A 522 10.02 23.67 -2.88
C LEU A 522 9.70 23.36 -1.42
N PHE A 523 10.60 22.65 -0.74
CA PHE A 523 10.51 22.40 0.68
C PHE A 523 11.27 23.46 1.46
N PHE A 524 10.66 23.98 2.51
CA PHE A 524 11.30 24.92 3.41
C PHE A 524 10.91 24.65 4.86
N SER A 525 11.81 24.99 5.80
CA SER A 525 11.53 24.88 7.21
C SER A 525 12.19 25.99 8.01
N LEU A 526 11.57 26.37 9.12
CA LEU A 526 12.13 27.22 10.17
C LEU A 526 12.00 26.47 11.50
N LEU A 527 13.09 26.37 12.24
CA LEU A 527 13.20 25.52 13.42
C LEU A 527 13.74 26.33 14.59
N TYR A 528 13.18 26.11 15.77
CA TYR A 528 13.72 26.53 17.05
C TYR A 528 13.95 25.29 17.91
N GLN A 529 15.14 25.19 18.51
CA GLN A 529 15.57 24.00 19.19
C GLN A 529 16.18 24.28 20.56
N LEU A 530 15.80 23.44 21.52
CA LEU A 530 16.40 23.36 22.83
C LEU A 530 17.11 22.02 22.95
N TYR A 531 18.41 22.04 23.19
CA TYR A 531 19.20 20.82 23.32
C TYR A 531 19.89 20.77 24.68
N GLY A 532 19.96 19.58 25.27
CA GLY A 532 20.73 19.34 26.47
C GLY A 532 21.44 17.99 26.42
N HIS A 533 22.63 17.92 27.02
CA HIS A 533 23.45 16.72 27.11
C HIS A 533 24.10 16.60 28.51
N GLY A 534 24.13 15.38 29.05
CA GLY A 534 24.81 15.01 30.30
C GLY A 534 23.86 14.91 31.52
N ALA A 535 24.43 14.56 32.68
CA ALA A 535 23.68 14.32 33.92
C ALA A 535 23.12 15.60 34.59
N ASN A 536 23.64 16.77 34.23
CA ASN A 536 23.16 18.08 34.69
C ASN A 536 23.21 19.07 33.51
N PRO A 537 22.35 18.87 32.50
CA PRO A 537 22.51 19.46 31.18
C PRO A 537 22.23 20.97 31.24
N ARG A 538 23.17 21.77 30.73
CA ARG A 538 22.87 23.18 30.41
C ARG A 538 22.03 23.21 29.14
N LEU A 539 20.88 23.87 29.20
CA LEU A 539 20.01 24.08 28.04
C LEU A 539 20.74 24.97 27.03
N ARG A 540 20.87 24.49 25.80
CA ARG A 540 21.43 25.22 24.66
C ARG A 540 20.30 25.58 23.70
N ASN A 541 20.37 26.77 23.10
CA ASN A 541 19.31 27.31 22.25
C ASN A 541 19.80 27.48 20.82
N PHE A 542 19.04 26.96 19.85
CA PHE A 542 19.37 27.06 18.43
C PHE A 542 18.18 27.51 17.61
N ALA A 543 18.45 28.20 16.52
CA ALA A 543 17.49 28.41 15.45
C ALA A 543 18.10 28.05 14.11
N GLY A 544 17.29 27.53 13.21
CA GLY A 544 17.76 27.10 11.91
C GLY A 544 16.65 27.02 10.88
N GLY A 545 17.02 26.57 9.70
CA GLY A 545 16.08 26.38 8.61
C GLY A 545 16.69 25.59 7.49
N ASN A 546 15.82 25.04 6.66
CA ASN A 546 16.20 24.28 5.49
C ASN A 546 15.46 24.84 4.28
N LEU A 547 16.10 24.77 3.12
CA LEU A 547 15.48 24.99 1.83
C LEU A 547 15.97 23.89 0.89
N SER A 548 15.06 23.19 0.23
CA SER A 548 15.44 22.17 -0.74
C SER A 548 14.45 22.02 -1.87
N SER A 549 14.95 21.69 -3.05
CA SER A 549 14.11 21.35 -4.20
C SER A 549 14.94 20.61 -5.26
N ALA A 550 14.27 20.18 -6.32
CA ALA A 550 14.92 19.55 -7.47
C ALA A 550 14.55 20.30 -8.75
N PHE A 551 15.55 20.58 -9.57
CA PHE A 551 15.44 21.35 -10.81
C PHE A 551 15.68 20.43 -12.00
N ARG A 552 14.84 20.52 -13.03
CA ARG A 552 15.08 19.86 -14.32
C ARG A 552 16.09 20.67 -15.14
N LEU A 553 17.19 20.04 -15.51
CA LEU A 553 18.23 20.59 -16.37
C LEU A 553 18.13 19.93 -17.75
N GLY A 554 17.20 20.42 -18.57
CA GLY A 554 16.87 19.78 -19.85
C GLY A 554 16.09 18.48 -19.66
N LYS A 555 16.24 17.52 -20.58
CA LYS A 555 15.47 16.26 -20.59
C LYS A 555 16.09 15.12 -19.77
N LEU A 556 17.41 15.15 -19.55
CA LEU A 556 18.16 14.01 -19.03
C LEU A 556 18.71 14.21 -17.62
N PHE A 557 18.83 15.46 -17.17
CA PHE A 557 19.49 15.81 -15.93
C PHE A 557 18.52 16.44 -14.94
N THR A 558 18.74 16.13 -13.68
CA THR A 558 18.06 16.76 -12.55
C THR A 558 19.11 17.21 -11.55
N LEU A 559 18.97 18.41 -11.02
CA LEU A 559 19.78 18.93 -9.92
C LEU A 559 18.93 18.95 -8.65
N ASP A 560 19.19 18.06 -7.70
CA ASP A 560 18.69 18.19 -6.34
C ASP A 560 19.62 19.14 -5.58
N ALA A 561 19.05 20.17 -4.95
CA ALA A 561 19.78 21.12 -4.15
C ALA A 561 19.11 21.29 -2.79
N LYS A 562 19.92 21.27 -1.73
CA LYS A 562 19.50 21.53 -0.35
C LYS A 562 20.47 22.47 0.33
N VAL A 563 19.96 23.43 1.06
CA VAL A 563 20.71 24.31 1.94
C VAL A 563 20.15 24.20 3.34
N SER A 564 21.00 24.04 4.34
CA SER A 564 20.62 24.12 5.76
C SER A 564 21.43 25.20 6.45
N VAL A 565 20.80 25.89 7.39
CA VAL A 565 21.45 26.86 8.26
C VAL A 565 21.04 26.63 9.70
N ARG A 566 21.97 26.83 10.64
CA ARG A 566 21.70 26.75 12.07
C ARG A 566 22.61 27.69 12.84
N PHE A 567 22.07 28.33 13.86
CA PHE A 567 22.72 29.35 14.66
C PHE A 567 22.52 29.05 16.15
N ALA A 568 23.55 29.26 16.94
CA ALA A 568 23.47 29.29 18.40
C ALA A 568 22.88 30.63 18.85
N LEU A 569 21.80 30.60 19.62
CA LEU A 569 21.12 31.80 20.15
C LEU A 569 21.56 32.15 21.57
N ASP A 570 22.30 31.27 22.23
CA ASP A 570 22.77 31.43 23.61
C ASP A 570 24.16 32.09 23.72
N GLY A 571 24.77 32.45 22.59
CA GLY A 571 26.09 33.08 22.55
C GLY A 571 27.26 32.15 22.92
N GLN A 572 27.01 30.86 23.17
CA GLN A 572 28.04 29.90 23.59
C GLN A 572 28.74 29.20 22.41
N GLY A 573 28.24 29.37 21.18
CA GLY A 573 28.85 28.78 19.99
C GLY A 573 28.53 27.31 19.79
N ASP A 574 29.44 26.56 19.18
CA ASP A 574 29.38 25.09 18.97
C ASP A 574 28.00 24.50 18.63
N VAL A 575 27.51 24.87 17.46
CA VAL A 575 26.21 24.42 16.94
C VAL A 575 26.21 22.89 16.68
N PRO A 576 25.19 22.13 17.16
CA PRO A 576 25.11 20.69 16.95
C PRO A 576 24.91 20.37 15.47
N TYR A 577 25.53 19.26 15.05
CA TYR A 577 25.40 18.72 13.71
C TYR A 577 24.42 17.54 13.72
N PHE A 578 23.49 17.54 12.77
CA PHE A 578 22.60 16.42 12.50
C PHE A 578 22.78 16.02 11.04
N ALA A 579 22.78 14.74 10.70
CA ALA A 579 22.98 14.30 9.33
C ALA A 579 21.87 14.78 8.39
N GLN A 580 20.68 15.10 8.91
CA GLN A 580 19.62 15.78 8.17
C GLN A 580 20.06 17.16 7.68
N ASP A 581 21.10 17.80 8.24
CA ASP A 581 21.65 19.05 7.72
C ASP A 581 22.27 18.86 6.32
N GLY A 582 22.57 17.62 5.90
CA GLY A 582 22.86 17.30 4.49
C GLY A 582 24.34 17.24 4.12
N TYR A 583 25.24 17.08 5.09
CA TYR A 583 26.68 16.90 4.81
C TYR A 583 27.16 15.49 5.15
N ARG A 584 27.51 14.68 4.15
CA ARG A 584 27.93 13.29 4.42
C ARG A 584 29.33 13.26 5.02
N SER A 585 29.42 12.81 6.28
CA SER A 585 30.68 12.73 7.02
C SER A 585 30.79 11.44 7.84
N ARG A 586 32.03 10.99 8.01
CA ARG A 586 32.40 9.89 8.92
C ARG A 586 33.12 10.39 10.18
N LEU A 587 33.38 11.71 10.28
CA LEU A 587 34.15 12.28 11.37
C LEU A 587 33.33 12.27 12.64
N ILE A 588 33.70 11.38 13.57
CA ILE A 588 33.07 11.27 14.89
C ILE A 588 33.09 12.62 15.63
N SER A 589 34.13 13.45 15.43
CA SER A 589 34.22 14.79 16.02
C SER A 589 33.16 15.76 15.51
N LEU A 590 32.74 15.65 14.23
CA LEU A 590 31.63 16.42 13.68
C LEU A 590 30.29 15.84 14.13
N LEU A 591 30.13 14.52 14.08
CA LEU A 591 28.90 13.83 14.51
C LEU A 591 28.58 14.03 16.00
N ARG A 592 29.61 14.27 16.83
CA ARG A 592 29.47 14.60 18.26
C ARG A 592 29.55 16.10 18.56
N ARG A 593 29.55 16.96 17.53
CA ARG A 593 29.58 18.43 17.70
C ARG A 593 28.35 18.91 18.47
N GLY A 594 28.50 19.93 19.33
CA GLY A 594 27.43 20.44 20.19
C GLY A 594 27.11 19.56 21.41
N ARG A 595 27.71 18.36 21.50
CA ARG A 595 27.50 17.40 22.61
C ARG A 595 28.58 17.46 23.69
N SER A 596 29.64 18.26 23.51
CA SER A 596 30.71 18.45 24.51
C SER A 596 30.71 19.87 25.06
N SER A 597 30.78 20.01 26.39
CA SER A 597 30.73 21.29 27.10
C SER A 597 32.02 22.13 27.05
N THR A 598 33.04 21.71 26.29
CA THR A 598 34.42 22.17 26.51
C THR A 598 35.09 22.94 25.38
N ASN A 599 34.40 23.35 24.29
CA ASN A 599 35.08 24.12 23.24
C ASN A 599 34.26 25.23 22.54
N LEU A 600 34.97 26.32 22.22
CA LEU A 600 34.61 27.44 21.33
C LEU A 600 34.43 26.96 19.88
N GLY A 601 33.36 26.26 19.56
CA GLY A 601 32.97 25.97 18.18
C GLY A 601 32.28 27.18 17.51
N SER A 602 32.25 27.25 16.18
CA SER A 602 31.53 28.33 15.47
C SER A 602 30.07 28.49 15.93
N PRO A 603 29.57 29.74 16.04
CA PRO A 603 28.19 30.04 16.41
C PRO A 603 27.17 29.76 15.30
N PHE A 604 27.63 29.32 14.13
CA PHE A 604 26.78 28.95 13.02
C PHE A 604 27.28 27.68 12.33
N LEU A 605 26.35 27.02 11.66
CA LEU A 605 26.53 25.87 10.78
C LEU A 605 25.73 26.16 9.50
N VAL A 606 26.38 26.07 8.35
CA VAL A 606 25.72 26.17 7.04
C VAL A 606 26.16 24.98 6.22
N THR A 607 25.22 24.32 5.57
CA THR A 607 25.48 23.21 4.65
C THR A 607 24.83 23.47 3.30
N GLY A 608 25.46 22.95 2.25
CA GLY A 608 24.88 22.88 0.92
C GLY A 608 25.09 21.48 0.36
N SER A 609 24.02 20.77 0.02
CA SER A 609 24.07 19.46 -0.62
C SER A 609 23.54 19.57 -2.04
N PHE A 610 24.34 19.14 -3.00
CA PHE A 610 24.02 19.20 -4.42
C PHE A 610 24.22 17.83 -5.04
N TYR A 611 23.24 17.36 -5.79
CA TYR A 611 23.29 16.10 -6.52
C TYR A 611 22.79 16.30 -7.93
N VAL A 612 23.61 15.93 -8.92
CA VAL A 612 23.22 15.97 -10.33
C VAL A 612 22.92 14.55 -10.78
N GLY A 613 21.65 14.16 -10.74
CA GLY A 613 21.20 12.87 -11.24
C GLY A 613 21.01 12.88 -12.74
N ILE A 614 21.58 11.89 -13.43
CA ILE A 614 21.27 11.56 -14.82
C ILE A 614 20.33 10.36 -14.80
N VAL A 615 19.23 10.40 -15.55
CA VAL A 615 18.40 9.21 -15.81
C VAL A 615 19.10 8.43 -16.93
N PRO A 616 19.95 7.44 -16.63
CA PRO A 616 20.91 6.95 -17.62
C PRO A 616 20.25 6.01 -18.64
N PHE A 617 19.09 5.42 -18.30
CA PHE A 617 18.35 4.48 -19.12
C PHE A 617 16.84 4.53 -18.82
N ALA A 618 15.99 4.35 -19.83
CA ALA A 618 14.56 4.04 -19.64
C ALA A 618 14.38 2.55 -19.26
N VAL A 619 15.16 2.08 -18.28
CA VAL A 619 15.11 0.72 -17.78
C VAL A 619 14.74 0.82 -16.31
N ASN A 620 13.55 0.33 -15.98
CA ASN A 620 13.09 0.14 -14.62
C ASN A 620 13.39 -1.31 -14.23
N PRO A 621 14.59 -1.61 -13.67
CA PRO A 621 14.93 -2.98 -13.33
C PRO A 621 13.90 -3.53 -12.34
N SER A 622 13.44 -4.74 -12.60
CA SER A 622 12.47 -5.42 -11.76
C SER A 622 13.06 -6.73 -11.26
N PHE A 623 12.87 -7.03 -9.98
CA PHE A 623 13.06 -8.36 -9.43
C PHE A 623 11.71 -9.08 -9.46
N GLY A 624 11.19 -9.27 -10.68
CA GLY A 624 9.81 -9.71 -10.89
C GLY A 624 8.77 -8.62 -10.63
N GLU A 625 7.49 -8.99 -10.55
CA GLU A 625 6.40 -8.04 -10.21
C GLU A 625 6.38 -7.64 -8.72
N LEU A 626 7.15 -8.31 -7.87
CA LEU A 626 7.21 -8.07 -6.42
C LEU A 626 8.05 -6.86 -6.03
N VAL A 627 9.10 -6.53 -6.78
CA VAL A 627 9.97 -5.38 -6.49
C VAL A 627 10.34 -4.70 -7.79
N LEU A 628 9.79 -3.51 -8.00
CA LEU A 628 10.06 -2.65 -9.15
C LEU A 628 10.99 -1.53 -8.71
N LEU A 629 12.04 -1.24 -9.49
CA LEU A 629 12.88 -0.06 -9.27
C LEU A 629 12.52 0.96 -10.35
N ASP A 630 12.00 2.10 -9.92
CA ASP A 630 11.51 3.16 -10.78
C ASP A 630 12.43 4.39 -10.73
N GLN A 631 12.57 5.03 -11.88
CA GLN A 631 13.34 6.27 -12.08
C GLN A 631 14.76 6.24 -11.45
N PRO A 632 15.60 5.23 -11.74
CA PRO A 632 16.97 5.24 -11.25
C PRO A 632 17.73 6.43 -11.82
N ARG A 633 18.28 7.28 -10.96
CA ARG A 633 19.22 8.34 -11.33
C ARG A 633 20.57 8.03 -10.71
N LEU A 634 21.62 8.28 -11.49
CA LEU A 634 23.00 8.12 -11.08
C LEU A 634 23.72 9.42 -11.38
N GLY A 635 24.56 9.85 -10.45
CA GLY A 635 25.47 10.94 -10.74
C GLY A 635 26.29 11.42 -9.56
N PRO A 636 27.08 12.48 -9.77
CA PRO A 636 27.93 13.01 -8.73
C PRO A 636 27.12 13.80 -7.70
N TYR A 637 27.57 13.75 -6.45
CA TYR A 637 27.13 14.67 -5.40
C TYR A 637 28.30 15.49 -4.88
N VAL A 638 28.00 16.70 -4.40
CA VAL A 638 28.92 17.59 -3.69
C VAL A 638 28.19 18.14 -2.48
N ASP A 639 28.71 17.85 -1.29
CA ASP A 639 28.25 18.43 -0.04
C ASP A 639 29.31 19.42 0.48
N LEU A 640 28.84 20.56 0.95
CA LEU A 640 29.65 21.66 1.47
C LEU A 640 29.24 21.94 2.91
N LEU A 641 30.22 22.18 3.78
CA LEU A 641 30.01 22.48 5.19
C LEU A 641 30.84 23.69 5.59
N TRP A 642 30.14 24.77 5.98
CA TRP A 642 30.73 25.93 6.64
C TRP A 642 30.37 25.91 8.10
N GLY A 643 31.36 25.92 8.95
CA GLY A 643 31.11 26.03 10.38
C GLY A 643 32.36 26.34 11.17
N ASP A 644 33.39 26.94 10.56
CA ASP A 644 34.61 27.49 11.18
C ASP A 644 35.38 28.35 10.12
N GLY A 645 34.83 29.47 9.64
CA GLY A 645 35.44 30.36 8.63
C GLY A 645 34.88 30.23 7.21
N LEU A 646 35.48 30.94 6.24
CA LEU A 646 34.93 31.12 4.87
C LEU A 646 35.16 29.94 3.90
N VAL A 647 36.18 29.11 4.14
CA VAL A 647 36.46 27.93 3.31
C VAL A 647 35.72 26.72 3.86
N PRO A 648 34.86 26.04 3.06
CA PRO A 648 34.09 24.90 3.52
C PRO A 648 34.92 23.61 3.58
N SER A 649 34.49 22.68 4.44
CA SER A 649 34.80 21.26 4.24
C SER A 649 33.94 20.71 3.11
N VAL A 650 34.46 19.74 2.36
CA VAL A 650 33.84 19.26 1.12
C VAL A 650 33.76 17.74 1.14
N ALA A 651 32.59 17.18 0.85
CA ALA A 651 32.44 15.76 0.55
C ALA A 651 31.95 15.59 -0.89
N ILE A 652 32.62 14.74 -1.67
CA ILE A 652 32.31 14.51 -3.08
C ILE A 652 32.22 13.01 -3.32
N GLY A 653 31.26 12.58 -4.13
CA GLY A 653 31.16 11.18 -4.52
C GLY A 653 30.12 10.92 -5.57
N MET A 654 29.70 9.67 -5.66
CA MET A 654 28.63 9.20 -6.53
C MET A 654 27.45 8.78 -5.68
N GLN A 655 26.25 9.04 -6.18
CA GLN A 655 25.00 8.60 -5.61
C GLN A 655 24.15 7.95 -6.70
N VAL A 656 23.51 6.85 -6.34
CA VAL A 656 22.37 6.28 -7.05
C VAL A 656 21.15 6.54 -6.21
N ASP A 657 20.10 7.08 -6.80
CA ASP A 657 18.79 7.18 -6.19
C ASP A 657 17.73 6.56 -7.09
N MET A 658 16.75 5.92 -6.48
CA MET A 658 15.66 5.24 -7.17
C MET A 658 14.46 5.15 -6.24
N THR A 659 13.28 4.92 -6.78
CA THR A 659 12.11 4.56 -5.99
C THR A 659 11.93 3.06 -6.07
N MET A 660 11.96 2.36 -4.95
CA MET A 660 11.61 0.94 -4.91
C MET A 660 10.10 0.81 -4.67
N LYS A 661 9.39 0.09 -5.53
CA LYS A 661 7.98 -0.25 -5.37
C LYS A 661 7.84 -1.73 -5.04
N ILE A 662 7.31 -2.07 -3.87
CA ILE A 662 6.98 -3.46 -3.53
C ILE A 662 5.55 -3.76 -4.00
N ILE A 663 5.39 -4.79 -4.84
CA ILE A 663 4.14 -5.29 -5.43
C ILE A 663 3.41 -4.22 -6.27
N GLY A 664 4.11 -3.13 -6.65
CA GLY A 664 3.49 -1.97 -7.28
C GLY A 664 2.60 -1.15 -6.35
N LEU A 665 2.66 -1.39 -5.04
CA LEU A 665 1.78 -0.78 -4.04
C LEU A 665 2.54 0.13 -3.05
N LYS A 666 3.68 -0.29 -2.50
CA LYS A 666 4.42 0.59 -1.57
C LYS A 666 5.68 1.13 -2.21
N GLU A 667 5.74 2.45 -2.39
CA GLU A 667 6.92 3.16 -2.88
C GLU A 667 7.79 3.65 -1.72
N PHE A 668 9.10 3.42 -1.79
CA PHE A 668 10.05 4.04 -0.88
C PHE A 668 11.27 4.55 -1.64
N PRO A 669 11.66 5.82 -1.44
CA PRO A 669 12.90 6.33 -1.98
C PRO A 669 14.07 5.54 -1.40
N LEU A 670 14.97 5.08 -2.27
CA LEU A 670 16.23 4.44 -1.91
C LEU A 670 17.35 5.28 -2.49
N ALA A 671 18.32 5.64 -1.66
CA ALA A 671 19.58 6.23 -2.12
C ALA A 671 20.77 5.45 -1.56
N VAL A 672 21.72 5.16 -2.43
CA VAL A 672 23.00 4.55 -2.11
C VAL A 672 24.09 5.51 -2.56
N TYR A 673 25.05 5.81 -1.70
CA TYR A 673 26.15 6.70 -2.07
C TYR A 673 27.49 6.19 -1.56
N ALA A 674 28.54 6.58 -2.28
CA ALA A 674 29.92 6.39 -1.89
C ALA A 674 30.75 7.57 -2.39
N GLY A 675 31.66 8.05 -1.57
CA GLY A 675 32.49 9.21 -1.86
C GLY A 675 33.64 9.36 -0.89
N TYR A 676 34.24 10.55 -0.91
CA TYR A 676 35.38 10.90 -0.08
C TYR A 676 35.15 12.27 0.56
N GLU A 677 35.42 12.36 1.85
CA GLU A 677 35.37 13.60 2.61
C GLU A 677 36.75 14.24 2.72
N PHE A 678 36.84 15.53 2.37
CA PHE A 678 38.00 16.39 2.53
C PHE A 678 37.78 17.34 3.71
N SER A 679 38.36 16.99 4.86
CA SER A 679 38.21 17.77 6.09
C SER A 679 39.28 18.84 6.25
N ARG A 680 38.86 20.08 6.55
CA ARG A 680 39.76 21.21 6.78
C ARG A 680 40.62 21.07 8.04
N LYS A 681 40.08 20.52 9.13
CA LYS A 681 40.79 20.46 10.44
C LYS A 681 41.82 19.33 10.51
N GLN A 682 41.70 18.30 9.67
CA GLN A 682 42.65 17.18 9.61
C GLN A 682 42.79 16.67 8.16
N PRO A 683 43.65 17.30 7.34
CA PRO A 683 43.84 16.91 5.93
C PRO A 683 44.27 15.45 5.74
N SER A 684 44.93 14.86 6.74
CA SER A 684 45.34 13.44 6.77
C SER A 684 44.23 12.47 7.20
N ASN A 685 43.09 12.97 7.69
CA ASN A 685 41.93 12.16 8.14
C ASN A 685 40.74 12.23 7.18
N GLY A 686 40.93 12.76 5.96
CA GLY A 686 39.99 12.51 4.88
C GLY A 686 39.73 11.01 4.73
N GLY A 687 38.54 10.63 4.28
CA GLY A 687 38.31 9.21 4.04
C GLY A 687 36.99 8.90 3.38
N MET A 688 36.84 7.61 3.08
CA MET A 688 35.69 7.09 2.35
C MET A 688 34.43 7.23 3.20
N VAL A 689 33.43 7.89 2.63
CA VAL A 689 32.09 8.01 3.20
C VAL A 689 31.14 7.26 2.30
N TRP A 690 30.33 6.39 2.86
CA TRP A 690 29.29 5.66 2.14
C TRP A 690 28.08 5.47 3.05
N GLY A 691 26.93 5.21 2.45
CA GLY A 691 25.70 4.96 3.19
C GLY A 691 24.57 4.51 2.28
N VAL A 692 23.55 3.94 2.92
CA VAL A 692 22.26 3.63 2.31
C VAL A 692 21.20 4.36 3.12
N SER A 693 20.29 5.04 2.44
CA SER A 693 19.14 5.68 3.05
C SER A 693 17.88 5.26 2.34
N PHE A 694 16.85 4.91 3.11
CA PHE A 694 15.49 4.70 2.64
C PHE A 694 14.51 5.36 3.62
N ASN A 695 13.30 5.70 3.17
CA ASN A 695 12.24 6.25 4.02
C ASN A 695 10.91 5.59 3.66
N LEU A 696 10.11 5.25 4.67
CA LEU A 696 8.90 4.40 4.54
C LEU A 696 7.58 5.10 4.84
#